data_AF-A0A7Y7NC02-F1
#
_entry.id   AF-A0A7Y7NC02-F1
#
_cell.length_a   1.000
_cell.length_b   1.000
_cell.length_c   1.000
_cell.angle_alpha   90.00
_cell.angle_beta   90.00
_cell.angle_gamma   90.00
#
_symmetry.space_group_name_H-M   'P 1'
#
loop_
_entity.id
_entity.type
_entity.pdbx_description
1 polymer ?
#
loop_
_entity_poly.entity_id
_entity_poly.type
_entity_poly.pdbx_seq_one_letter_code
_entity_poly.pdbx_strand_id
1 'polypeptide(L)'
;MANRIEIALKEAVRDARGERIKREIEHFLHLTIDEVRTIDVYTVDARLSREQLKQAAEGPFSDPVIQLWSIDLPLATCFDFAVEVGFRPGVTDNVGRTGREAVSYLTGQPFAEGEGVYHSVQYLLKGSLTETDVERIATGLLCNTLIQRYAILPAREFIAKRGFPVTVPKVAGQAKAEVLEIDLEVSDDELMRISKEGVLALTLDEMKIIQTHYRDAKVLEERAKVGLGSKPTDVELECLAQTWSEHCKHKIFAGTVQYEDEKGNKQEIKSLFKSFIQRTTKEVREKMGDKDFCLSVFKDNAGVIKFNDTHSLVFKVETHNSPSALDPYGGALTGIVGVNRDPFGTGKGSKLIFNTDVFCFADPFFSKPLPSRLLHPRRIYEGVVEGVEHGGNKSGIPTVNGSLVFDERFAGKPLVFCGTAGIMPAELGGEPSHEKSIEPGDLIVMTGGRIGKDGIHGATFSSEELNENSPVTAVQIGDPITQKRMFDFLIRARDKGLYRFITDNGAGGLSSSIGEMAGECGGCRMDLSLAPLKYPGLNPWEILISEAQERMSLAVPPDQIDEFLAMARRFGVEATVLGEFTDSGVFHMQYGERTVAWLPMEFMHEGLPPLQLPAKWTPPWHEEPELVCSGDYNADLLALLGSLNVCSKESVVRRYDHEVQGGSVVKPFTGVANDGPSDAAVVRPILESFEGVVTAHGICPRYSDIDTYHMTANAVDEALRNYVAVGGSLDLVAGLDNYCWCDPVLSEKTPDGPYKMAQLVRSNQALYDVCMDYNLPLISGKDSMKNDFYDGTTKISIPPTLLFSVIGKIEDARTAVTMDVKRPGDIVFLLGKTGDELGASEYLALKGQIGNRIPLVDTTKAYKRYQAYHRAVLARSVASCHDLSDGGLAVAAAESAFAGGFGLQLDLSRVLWKGDAATRNDVALLFSESASRHLVTVHPEQRDQFEAIMGGNCFASIGVVTEEPTLIINGLSGDVVIKSGLAEMKEAWQETLREL
;
A
#
# COMPACT_ATOMS: atom_id res chain seq x y z
N MET A 1 -33.79 23.28 13.82
CA MET A 1 -33.70 23.86 12.47
C MET A 1 -32.22 23.95 12.20
N ALA A 2 -31.74 23.31 11.14
CA ALA A 2 -30.33 23.32 10.81
C ALA A 2 -29.91 24.72 10.35
N ASN A 3 -28.72 25.16 10.76
CA ASN A 3 -28.13 26.44 10.39
C ASN A 3 -27.00 26.19 9.39
N ARG A 4 -26.84 27.10 8.44
CA ARG A 4 -25.83 26.99 7.39
C ARG A 4 -24.75 28.04 7.62
N ILE A 5 -23.50 27.61 7.72
CA ILE A 5 -22.35 28.51 7.85
C ILE A 5 -21.51 28.35 6.58
N GLU A 6 -21.30 29.43 5.85
CA GLU A 6 -20.43 29.44 4.66
C GLU A 6 -19.12 30.14 4.99
N ILE A 7 -18.00 29.58 4.52
CA ILE A 7 -16.64 30.07 4.73
C ILE A 7 -15.98 30.26 3.37
N ALA A 8 -15.63 31.50 3.03
CA ALA A 8 -15.03 31.85 1.74
C ALA A 8 -13.69 32.56 1.96
N LEU A 9 -12.74 32.37 1.04
CA LEU A 9 -11.51 33.17 1.04
C LEU A 9 -11.84 34.64 0.73
N LYS A 10 -11.16 35.57 1.40
CA LYS A 10 -11.23 37.01 1.07
C LYS A 10 -10.81 37.22 -0.38
N GLU A 11 -11.39 38.22 -1.05
CA GLU A 11 -11.18 38.46 -2.50
C GLU A 11 -9.71 38.68 -2.90
N ALA A 12 -8.91 39.27 -2.01
CA ALA A 12 -7.48 39.48 -2.25
C ALA A 12 -6.61 38.23 -1.98
N VAL A 13 -7.19 37.14 -1.48
CA VAL A 13 -6.47 35.90 -1.15
C VAL A 13 -6.59 34.93 -2.33
N ARG A 14 -5.45 34.39 -2.74
CA ARG A 14 -5.36 33.38 -3.81
C ARG A 14 -6.11 32.10 -3.41
N ASP A 15 -7.00 31.63 -4.26
CA ASP A 15 -7.71 30.35 -4.10
C ASP A 15 -6.98 29.24 -4.88
N ALA A 16 -5.95 28.67 -4.26
CA ALA A 16 -5.15 27.61 -4.89
C ALA A 16 -5.99 26.35 -5.20
N ARG A 17 -7.03 26.06 -4.41
CA ARG A 17 -7.93 24.93 -4.64
C ARG A 17 -8.77 25.17 -5.89
N GLY A 18 -9.33 26.37 -6.03
CA GLY A 18 -10.05 26.79 -7.23
C GLY A 18 -9.17 26.75 -8.47
N GLU A 19 -7.95 27.30 -8.41
CA GLU A 19 -6.99 27.27 -9.51
C GLU A 19 -6.62 25.85 -9.94
N ARG A 20 -6.44 24.92 -8.99
CA ARG A 20 -6.17 23.51 -9.29
C ARG A 20 -7.32 22.87 -10.06
N ILE A 21 -8.55 23.03 -9.55
CA ILE A 21 -9.76 22.52 -10.19
C ILE A 21 -9.95 23.10 -11.59
N LYS A 22 -9.66 24.39 -11.77
CA LYS A 22 -9.66 25.01 -13.09
C LYS A 22 -8.76 24.25 -14.07
N ARG A 23 -7.51 23.97 -13.68
CA ARG A 23 -6.56 23.21 -14.50
C ARG A 23 -7.05 21.79 -14.78
N GLU A 24 -7.62 21.13 -13.78
CA GLU A 24 -8.21 19.80 -13.93
C GLU A 24 -9.38 19.80 -14.94
N ILE A 25 -10.26 20.80 -14.91
CA ILE A 25 -11.36 20.95 -15.88
C ILE A 25 -10.82 21.13 -17.30
N GLU A 26 -9.84 22.03 -17.46
CA GLU A 26 -9.21 22.31 -18.76
C GLU A 26 -8.48 21.07 -19.30
N HIS A 27 -7.81 20.31 -18.43
CA HIS A 27 -7.02 19.16 -18.80
C HIS A 27 -7.87 17.90 -19.06
N PHE A 28 -8.76 17.52 -18.15
CA PHE A 28 -9.50 16.26 -18.22
C PHE A 28 -10.78 16.33 -19.04
N LEU A 29 -11.44 17.49 -19.05
CA LEU A 29 -12.72 17.66 -19.72
C LEU A 29 -12.59 18.45 -21.02
N HIS A 30 -11.43 19.10 -21.24
CA HIS A 30 -11.15 19.98 -22.38
C HIS A 30 -12.15 21.13 -22.48
N LEU A 31 -12.55 21.68 -21.34
CA LEU A 31 -13.48 22.80 -21.23
C LEU A 31 -12.71 24.05 -20.80
N THR A 32 -12.86 25.15 -21.54
CA THR A 32 -12.30 26.44 -21.14
C THR A 32 -13.17 27.09 -20.07
N ILE A 33 -12.53 27.55 -19.00
CA ILE A 33 -13.18 28.21 -17.88
C ILE A 33 -12.34 29.39 -17.42
N ASP A 34 -12.97 30.51 -17.06
CA ASP A 34 -12.22 31.73 -16.73
C ASP A 34 -11.68 31.63 -15.30
N GLU A 35 -12.52 31.20 -14.36
CA GLU A 35 -12.21 31.18 -12.93
C GLU A 35 -13.04 30.11 -12.21
N VAL A 36 -12.43 29.50 -11.20
CA VAL A 36 -13.12 28.66 -10.21
C VAL A 36 -12.78 29.20 -8.82
N ARG A 37 -13.80 29.40 -7.98
CA ARG A 37 -13.63 29.70 -6.56
C ARG A 37 -14.34 28.68 -5.70
N THR A 38 -13.85 28.50 -4.47
CA THR A 38 -14.38 27.51 -3.53
C THR A 38 -14.92 28.16 -2.25
N ILE A 39 -15.99 27.57 -1.72
CA ILE A 39 -16.58 27.95 -0.43
C ILE A 39 -16.84 26.68 0.36
N ASP A 40 -16.32 26.61 1.58
CA ASP A 40 -16.62 25.54 2.51
C ASP A 40 -17.94 25.83 3.23
N VAL A 41 -18.75 24.80 3.40
CA VAL A 41 -20.09 24.92 3.96
C VAL A 41 -20.22 23.95 5.13
N TYR A 42 -20.62 24.47 6.28
CA TYR A 42 -20.95 23.70 7.47
C TYR A 42 -22.45 23.80 7.73
N THR A 43 -23.17 22.69 7.55
CA THR A 43 -24.57 22.56 7.96
C THR A 43 -24.61 22.05 9.40
N VAL A 44 -24.95 22.92 10.34
CA VAL A 44 -25.03 22.64 11.78
C VAL A 44 -26.46 22.29 12.14
N ASP A 45 -26.75 21.00 12.31
CA ASP A 45 -28.04 20.50 12.78
C ASP A 45 -27.97 20.17 14.28
N ALA A 46 -27.99 21.22 15.09
CA ALA A 46 -27.99 21.16 16.54
C ALA A 46 -28.71 22.37 17.14
N ARG A 47 -29.16 22.25 18.39
CA ARG A 47 -29.78 23.35 19.14
C ARG A 47 -28.73 24.30 19.73
N LEU A 48 -28.15 25.13 18.87
CA LEU A 48 -27.20 26.17 19.28
C LEU A 48 -27.84 27.56 19.26
N SER A 49 -27.43 28.42 20.20
CA SER A 49 -27.77 29.84 20.17
C SER A 49 -27.07 30.56 19.03
N ARG A 50 -27.60 31.71 18.61
CA ARG A 50 -26.97 32.53 17.55
C ARG A 50 -25.54 32.96 17.90
N GLU A 51 -25.27 33.21 19.19
CA GLU A 51 -23.94 33.55 19.67
C GLU A 51 -22.97 32.37 19.56
N GLN A 52 -23.42 31.15 19.92
CA GLN A 52 -22.59 29.94 19.76
C GLN A 52 -22.29 29.64 18.28
N LEU A 53 -23.27 29.84 17.38
CA LEU A 53 -23.05 29.70 15.93
C LEU A 53 -22.04 30.74 15.42
N LYS A 54 -22.11 31.97 15.94
CA LYS A 54 -21.15 33.03 15.63
C LYS A 54 -19.74 32.66 16.09
N GLN A 55 -19.59 32.19 17.32
CA GLN A 55 -18.30 31.75 17.84
C GLN A 55 -17.74 30.55 17.08
N ALA A 56 -18.60 29.61 16.65
CA ALA A 56 -18.19 28.51 15.79
C ALA A 56 -17.67 29.00 14.43
N ALA A 57 -18.38 29.95 13.82
CA ALA A 57 -18.00 30.55 12.54
C ALA A 57 -16.70 31.36 12.63
N GLU A 58 -16.57 32.25 13.63
CA GLU A 58 -15.38 33.09 13.87
C GLU A 58 -14.16 32.32 14.38
N GLY A 59 -14.38 31.16 15.00
CA GLY A 59 -13.34 30.35 15.63
C GLY A 59 -13.01 29.10 14.81
N PRO A 60 -13.47 27.90 15.22
CA PRO A 60 -12.99 26.64 14.66
C PRO A 60 -13.30 26.41 13.16
N PHE A 61 -14.27 27.12 12.57
CA PHE A 61 -14.63 26.91 11.16
C PHE A 61 -13.92 27.86 10.18
N SER A 62 -13.29 28.94 10.65
CA SER A 62 -12.61 29.87 9.75
C SER A 62 -11.29 30.38 10.30
N ASP A 63 -10.38 30.70 9.39
CA ASP A 63 -9.23 31.54 9.67
C ASP A 63 -9.61 33.02 9.52
N PRO A 64 -9.67 33.81 10.61
CA PRO A 64 -10.10 35.20 10.55
C PRO A 64 -9.17 36.10 9.74
N VAL A 65 -7.92 35.68 9.48
CA VAL A 65 -6.94 36.44 8.71
C VAL A 65 -7.25 36.38 7.23
N ILE A 66 -7.61 35.20 6.70
CA ILE A 66 -7.72 34.98 5.25
C ILE A 66 -9.15 34.66 4.78
N GLN A 67 -10.06 34.31 5.67
CA GLN A 67 -11.43 33.92 5.33
C GLN A 67 -12.49 34.90 5.85
N LEU A 68 -13.64 34.85 5.19
CA LEU A 68 -14.90 35.48 5.59
C LEU A 68 -15.88 34.35 5.90
N TRP A 69 -16.81 34.62 6.81
CA TRP A 69 -17.87 33.69 7.14
C TRP A 69 -19.23 34.38 7.15
N SER A 70 -20.28 33.60 6.96
CA SER A 70 -21.66 34.03 7.09
C SER A 70 -22.49 32.94 7.76
N ILE A 71 -23.65 33.31 8.31
CA ILE A 71 -24.61 32.36 8.89
C ILE A 71 -25.97 32.61 8.26
N ASP A 72 -26.49 31.59 7.58
CA ASP A 72 -27.75 31.54 6.83
C ASP A 72 -27.84 32.60 5.71
N LEU A 73 -26.69 33.06 5.21
CA LEU A 73 -26.58 34.01 4.11
C LEU A 73 -25.50 33.51 3.13
N PRO A 74 -25.73 33.55 1.81
CA PRO A 74 -24.72 33.12 0.86
C PRO A 74 -23.53 34.08 0.78
N LEU A 75 -22.31 33.54 0.65
CA LEU A 75 -21.08 34.29 0.35
C LEU A 75 -20.69 34.27 -1.12
N ALA A 76 -21.32 33.39 -1.92
CA ALA A 76 -21.00 33.25 -3.33
C ALA A 76 -21.26 34.54 -4.13
N THR A 77 -20.24 34.99 -4.86
CA THR A 77 -20.29 36.18 -5.73
C THR A 77 -19.52 35.93 -7.03
N CYS A 78 -19.86 36.66 -8.09
CA CYS A 78 -19.09 36.72 -9.34
C CYS A 78 -18.89 35.36 -10.04
N PHE A 79 -19.98 34.64 -10.31
CA PHE A 79 -19.97 33.34 -10.99
C PHE A 79 -21.15 33.20 -11.98
N ASP A 80 -21.07 32.21 -12.87
CA ASP A 80 -22.13 31.87 -13.83
C ASP A 80 -22.94 30.64 -13.35
N PHE A 81 -22.23 29.63 -12.83
CA PHE A 81 -22.82 28.44 -12.21
C PHE A 81 -22.20 28.16 -10.84
N ALA A 82 -23.02 27.71 -9.89
CA ALA A 82 -22.54 27.15 -8.64
C ALA A 82 -22.85 25.65 -8.58
N VAL A 83 -21.88 24.86 -8.13
CA VAL A 83 -22.03 23.42 -7.88
C VAL A 83 -21.74 23.16 -6.41
N GLU A 84 -22.72 22.66 -5.64
CA GLU A 84 -22.49 22.25 -4.25
C GLU A 84 -22.35 20.73 -4.17
N VAL A 85 -21.23 20.25 -3.65
CA VAL A 85 -20.91 18.83 -3.48
C VAL A 85 -20.83 18.49 -1.99
N GLY A 86 -21.53 17.45 -1.55
CA GLY A 86 -21.48 16.98 -0.16
C GLY A 86 -21.77 15.49 -0.04
N PHE A 87 -21.51 14.89 1.13
CA PHE A 87 -21.60 13.44 1.31
C PHE A 87 -23.04 12.91 1.35
N ARG A 88 -23.29 11.77 0.70
CA ARG A 88 -24.58 11.05 0.80
C ARG A 88 -24.86 10.62 2.26
N PRO A 89 -26.14 10.43 2.65
CA PRO A 89 -26.47 9.94 3.98
C PRO A 89 -25.75 8.62 4.32
N GLY A 90 -25.16 8.55 5.51
CA GLY A 90 -24.48 7.35 6.02
C GLY A 90 -22.99 7.25 5.68
N VAL A 91 -22.47 8.10 4.79
CA VAL A 91 -21.03 8.17 4.46
C VAL A 91 -20.27 8.93 5.55
N THR A 92 -19.05 8.50 5.87
CA THR A 92 -18.18 9.19 6.84
C THR A 92 -17.80 10.58 6.35
N ASP A 93 -18.13 11.62 7.14
CA ASP A 93 -17.73 13.00 6.90
C ASP A 93 -16.72 13.44 7.98
N ASN A 94 -15.43 13.34 7.67
CA ASN A 94 -14.34 13.65 8.61
C ASN A 94 -14.32 15.13 9.01
N VAL A 95 -14.62 16.04 8.07
CA VAL A 95 -14.63 17.49 8.33
C VAL A 95 -15.84 17.85 9.19
N GLY A 96 -17.03 17.32 8.86
CA GLY A 96 -18.23 17.46 9.67
C GLY A 96 -18.05 16.91 11.09
N ARG A 97 -17.45 15.72 11.23
CA ARG A 97 -17.14 15.12 12.54
C ARG A 97 -16.21 15.99 13.37
N THR A 98 -15.09 16.44 12.78
CA THR A 98 -14.13 17.33 13.44
C THR A 98 -14.79 18.65 13.83
N GLY A 99 -15.63 19.19 12.94
CA GLY A 99 -16.39 20.41 13.21
C GLY A 99 -17.37 20.26 14.37
N ARG A 100 -18.06 19.12 14.47
CA ARG A 100 -18.92 18.77 15.62
C ARG A 100 -18.13 18.72 16.93
N GLU A 101 -16.96 18.11 16.92
CA GLU A 101 -16.09 18.02 18.10
C GLU A 101 -15.58 19.40 18.52
N ALA A 102 -15.12 20.22 17.57
CA ALA A 102 -14.64 21.57 17.84
C ALA A 102 -15.73 22.46 18.46
N VAL A 103 -16.97 22.38 17.96
CA VAL A 103 -18.11 23.09 18.55
C VAL A 103 -18.45 22.55 19.94
N SER A 104 -18.34 21.23 20.16
CA SER A 104 -18.57 20.63 21.49
C SER A 104 -17.56 21.15 22.52
N TYR A 105 -16.28 21.27 22.14
CA TYR A 105 -15.24 21.84 23.01
C TYR A 105 -15.47 23.33 23.28
N LEU A 106 -15.83 24.09 22.24
CA LEU A 106 -16.12 25.51 22.35
C LEU A 106 -17.31 25.81 23.28
N THR A 107 -18.37 25.01 23.20
CA THR A 107 -19.61 25.21 23.96
C THR A 107 -19.61 24.52 25.32
N GLY A 108 -18.69 23.58 25.54
CA GLY A 108 -18.67 22.72 26.73
C GLY A 108 -19.83 21.74 26.80
N GLN A 109 -20.59 21.54 25.71
CA GLN A 109 -21.75 20.66 25.65
C GLN A 109 -21.59 19.67 24.49
N PRO A 110 -21.75 18.35 24.75
CA PRO A 110 -21.78 17.37 23.67
C PRO A 110 -23.07 17.51 22.86
N PHE A 111 -22.98 17.20 21.57
CA PHE A 111 -24.15 17.11 20.69
C PHE A 111 -25.07 15.97 21.15
N ALA A 112 -26.38 16.20 21.12
CA ALA A 112 -27.36 15.17 21.44
C ALA A 112 -27.45 14.10 20.33
N GLU A 113 -28.11 12.97 20.63
CA GLU A 113 -28.35 11.94 19.63
C GLU A 113 -29.11 12.50 18.43
N GLY A 114 -28.59 12.24 17.23
CA GLY A 114 -29.12 12.76 15.98
C GLY A 114 -28.72 14.21 15.67
N GLU A 115 -28.00 14.93 16.54
CA GLU A 115 -27.41 16.23 16.18
C GLU A 115 -26.05 16.04 15.48
N GLY A 116 -25.69 16.96 14.59
CA GLY A 116 -24.43 16.86 13.85
C GLY A 116 -24.01 18.11 13.09
N VAL A 117 -22.80 18.06 12.54
CA VAL A 117 -22.27 19.03 11.59
C VAL A 117 -21.93 18.27 10.32
N TYR A 118 -22.30 18.83 9.18
CA TYR A 118 -22.10 18.22 7.87
C TYR A 118 -21.38 19.20 6.95
N HIS A 119 -20.35 18.73 6.26
CA HIS A 119 -19.53 19.50 5.34
C HIS A 119 -20.00 19.32 3.89
N SER A 120 -20.01 20.43 3.15
CA SER A 120 -20.10 20.45 1.70
C SER A 120 -19.19 21.55 1.16
N VAL A 121 -18.92 21.50 -0.14
CA VAL A 121 -18.09 22.49 -0.83
C VAL A 121 -18.89 23.03 -2.00
N GLN A 122 -18.94 24.36 -2.12
CA GLN A 122 -19.42 25.02 -3.32
C GLN A 122 -18.25 25.33 -4.24
N TYR A 123 -18.42 25.01 -5.51
CA TYR A 123 -17.55 25.39 -6.62
C TYR A 123 -18.27 26.45 -7.44
N LEU A 124 -17.73 27.65 -7.44
CA LEU A 124 -18.23 28.79 -8.19
C LEU A 124 -17.50 28.84 -9.53
N LEU A 125 -18.20 28.50 -10.61
CA LEU A 125 -17.66 28.39 -11.96
C LEU A 125 -18.02 29.66 -12.74
N LYS A 126 -17.02 30.28 -13.35
CA LYS A 126 -17.17 31.46 -14.18
C LYS A 126 -16.55 31.21 -15.56
N GLY A 127 -17.33 31.45 -16.61
CA GLY A 127 -16.92 31.21 -17.98
C GLY A 127 -18.10 30.89 -18.90
N SER A 128 -17.80 30.72 -20.19
CA SER A 128 -18.79 30.39 -21.21
C SER A 128 -19.16 28.90 -21.20
N LEU A 129 -19.84 28.46 -20.15
CA LEU A 129 -20.27 27.06 -19.95
C LEU A 129 -21.77 26.88 -20.20
N THR A 130 -22.16 25.72 -20.72
CA THR A 130 -23.57 25.28 -20.75
C THR A 130 -23.92 24.47 -19.50
N GLU A 131 -25.22 24.28 -19.23
CA GLU A 131 -25.66 23.37 -18.15
C GLU A 131 -25.10 21.95 -18.31
N THR A 132 -25.02 21.45 -19.55
CA THR A 132 -24.43 20.14 -19.87
C THR A 132 -22.94 20.08 -19.54
N ASP A 133 -22.21 21.17 -19.81
CA ASP A 133 -20.78 21.25 -19.46
C ASP A 133 -20.59 21.22 -17.94
N VAL A 134 -21.44 21.95 -17.20
CA VAL A 134 -21.39 22.00 -15.73
C VAL A 134 -21.77 20.64 -15.12
N GLU A 135 -22.76 19.95 -15.70
CA GLU A 135 -23.11 18.57 -15.29
C GLU A 135 -21.94 17.61 -15.49
N ARG A 136 -21.22 17.74 -16.61
CA ARG A 136 -20.01 16.95 -16.91
C ARG A 136 -18.87 17.28 -15.95
N ILE A 137 -18.68 18.55 -15.59
CA ILE A 137 -17.72 18.98 -14.56
C ILE A 137 -18.09 18.39 -13.20
N ALA A 138 -19.37 18.50 -12.80
CA ALA A 138 -19.84 18.01 -11.52
C ALA A 138 -19.64 16.49 -11.39
N THR A 139 -20.11 15.72 -12.36
CA THR A 139 -20.09 14.24 -12.30
C THR A 139 -18.77 13.61 -12.71
N GLY A 140 -18.02 14.26 -13.60
CA GLY A 140 -16.75 13.75 -14.12
C GLY A 140 -15.54 14.07 -13.24
N LEU A 141 -15.61 15.18 -12.47
CA LEU A 141 -14.46 15.70 -11.72
C LEU A 141 -14.78 16.04 -10.26
N LEU A 142 -15.79 16.87 -9.99
CA LEU A 142 -15.97 17.48 -8.66
C LEU A 142 -16.65 16.56 -7.63
N CYS A 143 -17.49 15.63 -8.10
CA CYS A 143 -18.31 14.78 -7.27
C CYS A 143 -18.02 13.31 -7.57
N ASN A 144 -17.54 12.59 -6.57
CA ASN A 144 -17.60 11.13 -6.58
C ASN A 144 -19.05 10.71 -6.34
N THR A 145 -19.82 10.49 -7.40
CA THR A 145 -21.27 10.21 -7.34
C THR A 145 -21.64 8.97 -6.55
N LEU A 146 -20.67 8.11 -6.22
CA LEU A 146 -20.82 6.91 -5.41
C LEU A 146 -21.09 7.24 -3.95
N ILE A 147 -20.34 8.20 -3.41
CA ILE A 147 -20.33 8.58 -1.99
C ILE A 147 -20.81 10.01 -1.75
N GLN A 148 -20.88 10.83 -2.78
CA GLN A 148 -21.29 12.23 -2.73
C GLN A 148 -22.55 12.49 -3.57
N ARG A 149 -23.26 13.55 -3.19
CA ARG A 149 -24.32 14.19 -3.97
C ARG A 149 -23.82 15.54 -4.45
N TYR A 150 -24.40 16.02 -5.52
CA TYR A 150 -24.19 17.38 -6.00
C TYR A 150 -25.53 18.06 -6.32
N ALA A 151 -25.51 19.39 -6.32
CA ALA A 151 -26.59 20.22 -6.83
C ALA A 151 -25.99 21.36 -7.66
N ILE A 152 -26.64 21.71 -8.76
CA ILE A 152 -26.20 22.77 -9.68
C ILE A 152 -27.25 23.87 -9.67
N LEU A 153 -26.81 25.13 -9.59
CA LEU A 153 -27.67 26.30 -9.75
C LEU A 153 -26.98 27.33 -10.65
N PRO A 154 -27.64 27.80 -11.73
CA PRO A 154 -27.21 29.00 -12.44
C PRO A 154 -27.28 30.23 -11.51
N ALA A 155 -26.41 31.21 -11.71
CA ALA A 155 -26.32 32.39 -10.85
C ALA A 155 -27.66 33.10 -10.62
N ARG A 156 -28.49 33.22 -11.67
CA ARG A 156 -29.83 33.82 -11.56
C ARG A 156 -30.73 33.04 -10.59
N GLU A 157 -30.69 31.72 -10.63
CA GLU A 157 -31.51 30.87 -9.78
C GLU A 157 -30.97 30.82 -8.36
N PHE A 158 -29.64 30.77 -8.20
CA PHE A 158 -28.97 30.87 -6.91
C PHE A 158 -29.37 32.15 -6.17
N ILE A 159 -29.36 33.30 -6.85
CA ILE A 159 -29.79 34.59 -6.27
C ILE A 159 -31.28 34.53 -5.89
N ALA A 160 -32.14 34.00 -6.77
CA ALA A 160 -33.58 33.90 -6.52
C ALA A 160 -33.91 33.01 -5.31
N LYS A 161 -33.15 31.92 -5.12
CA LYS A 161 -33.28 30.98 -3.98
C LYS A 161 -32.52 31.43 -2.73
N ARG A 162 -31.73 32.51 -2.81
CA ARG A 162 -30.80 32.96 -1.76
C ARG A 162 -29.76 31.91 -1.36
N GLY A 163 -29.23 31.20 -2.34
CA GLY A 163 -28.27 30.11 -2.18
C GLY A 163 -28.88 28.72 -2.33
N PHE A 164 -28.09 27.69 -1.99
CA PHE A 164 -28.57 26.31 -1.97
C PHE A 164 -29.48 26.05 -0.75
N PRO A 165 -30.51 25.19 -0.89
CA PRO A 165 -31.33 24.79 0.23
C PRO A 165 -30.52 23.98 1.25
N VAL A 166 -30.79 24.22 2.55
CA VAL A 166 -30.15 23.46 3.63
C VAL A 166 -30.54 21.99 3.54
N THR A 167 -29.55 21.12 3.38
CA THR A 167 -29.74 19.67 3.26
C THR A 167 -29.00 18.96 4.37
N VAL A 168 -29.72 18.20 5.19
CA VAL A 168 -29.15 17.39 6.27
C VAL A 168 -29.14 15.92 5.82
N PRO A 169 -27.97 15.32 5.54
CA PRO A 169 -27.88 13.96 5.01
C PRO A 169 -28.03 12.89 6.11
N LYS A 170 -29.25 12.74 6.63
CA LYS A 170 -29.58 11.69 7.60
C LYS A 170 -30.18 10.48 6.92
N VAL A 171 -29.79 9.29 7.39
CA VAL A 171 -30.44 8.04 7.03
C VAL A 171 -31.80 8.02 7.74
N ALA A 172 -32.89 8.15 6.98
CA ALA A 172 -34.25 8.08 7.50
C ALA A 172 -34.80 6.67 7.29
N GLY A 173 -34.68 5.81 8.30
CA GLY A 173 -35.24 4.47 8.26
C GLY A 173 -35.18 3.76 9.61
N GLN A 174 -36.30 3.20 10.05
CA GLN A 174 -36.34 2.15 11.07
C GLN A 174 -36.53 0.83 10.33
N ALA A 175 -35.48 0.32 9.69
CA ALA A 175 -35.51 -1.06 9.20
C ALA A 175 -35.39 -2.00 10.41
N LYS A 176 -36.25 -3.01 10.50
CA LYS A 176 -36.06 -4.10 11.45
C LYS A 176 -34.96 -5.00 10.88
N ALA A 177 -33.96 -5.33 11.72
CA ALA A 177 -32.96 -6.33 11.39
C ALA A 177 -33.65 -7.66 11.05
N GLU A 178 -33.39 -8.18 9.86
CA GLU A 178 -33.90 -9.46 9.38
C GLU A 178 -32.76 -10.48 9.34
N VAL A 179 -33.09 -11.74 9.63
CA VAL A 179 -32.17 -12.89 9.52
C VAL A 179 -32.88 -13.90 8.65
N LEU A 180 -32.32 -14.15 7.47
CA LEU A 180 -32.90 -15.04 6.48
C LEU A 180 -32.37 -16.47 6.66
N GLU A 181 -33.22 -17.46 6.43
CA GLU A 181 -32.81 -18.86 6.28
C GLU A 181 -32.74 -19.20 4.78
N ILE A 182 -31.57 -19.65 4.32
CA ILE A 182 -31.29 -19.88 2.90
C ILE A 182 -31.44 -21.37 2.60
N ASP A 183 -32.30 -21.70 1.64
CA ASP A 183 -32.52 -23.09 1.24
C ASP A 183 -31.42 -23.57 0.29
N LEU A 184 -30.56 -24.45 0.77
CA LEU A 184 -29.53 -25.07 -0.07
C LEU A 184 -29.97 -26.41 -0.67
N GLU A 185 -31.16 -26.95 -0.35
CA GLU A 185 -31.67 -28.20 -0.94
C GLU A 185 -32.29 -27.95 -2.33
N VAL A 186 -31.45 -27.44 -3.22
CA VAL A 186 -31.79 -26.96 -4.57
C VAL A 186 -30.83 -27.53 -5.62
N SER A 187 -31.12 -27.30 -6.90
CA SER A 187 -30.26 -27.74 -8.01
C SER A 187 -28.93 -26.97 -8.06
N ASP A 188 -27.93 -27.51 -8.74
CA ASP A 188 -26.62 -26.87 -8.96
C ASP A 188 -26.74 -25.46 -9.56
N ASP A 189 -27.61 -25.27 -10.56
CA ASP A 189 -27.87 -23.95 -11.16
C ASP A 189 -28.42 -22.93 -10.15
N GLU A 190 -29.20 -23.42 -9.19
CA GLU A 190 -29.83 -22.59 -8.16
C GLU A 190 -28.83 -22.25 -7.05
N LEU A 191 -27.93 -23.18 -6.68
CA LEU A 191 -26.81 -22.89 -5.78
C LEU A 191 -25.92 -21.77 -6.35
N MET A 192 -25.61 -21.84 -7.64
CA MET A 192 -24.82 -20.79 -8.29
C MET A 192 -25.59 -19.47 -8.38
N ARG A 193 -26.92 -19.49 -8.52
CA ARG A 193 -27.74 -18.28 -8.43
C ARG A 193 -27.67 -17.65 -7.05
N ILE A 194 -27.80 -18.43 -5.98
CA ILE A 194 -27.67 -17.96 -4.58
C ILE A 194 -26.30 -17.31 -4.37
N SER A 195 -25.22 -17.98 -4.79
CA SER A 195 -23.85 -17.45 -4.68
C SER A 195 -23.69 -16.12 -5.41
N LYS A 196 -24.21 -16.02 -6.64
CA LYS A 196 -24.09 -14.82 -7.47
C LYS A 196 -24.94 -13.65 -6.96
N GLU A 197 -26.21 -13.90 -6.63
CA GLU A 197 -27.13 -12.86 -6.14
C GLU A 197 -26.74 -12.36 -4.74
N GLY A 198 -26.15 -13.24 -3.91
CA GLY A 198 -25.60 -12.89 -2.59
C GLY A 198 -24.17 -12.33 -2.63
N VAL A 199 -23.53 -12.24 -3.80
CA VAL A 199 -22.13 -11.76 -3.94
C VAL A 199 -21.14 -12.55 -3.05
N LEU A 200 -21.40 -13.85 -2.87
CA LEU A 200 -20.62 -14.73 -2.00
C LEU A 200 -19.28 -15.14 -2.65
N ALA A 201 -19.18 -15.04 -3.98
CA ALA A 201 -18.03 -15.51 -4.77
C ALA A 201 -17.64 -16.98 -4.51
N LEU A 202 -18.61 -17.81 -4.10
CA LEU A 202 -18.43 -19.25 -3.87
C LEU A 202 -18.65 -20.04 -5.16
N THR A 203 -17.72 -20.95 -5.44
CA THR A 203 -17.80 -21.94 -6.51
C THR A 203 -18.85 -23.01 -6.22
N LEU A 204 -19.24 -23.77 -7.26
CA LEU A 204 -20.21 -24.85 -7.09
C LEU A 204 -19.73 -25.92 -6.09
N ASP A 205 -18.44 -26.25 -6.12
CA ASP A 205 -17.86 -27.24 -5.20
C ASP A 205 -17.87 -26.74 -3.76
N GLU A 206 -17.54 -25.46 -3.53
CA GLU A 206 -17.67 -24.81 -2.23
C GLU A 206 -19.13 -24.83 -1.73
N MET A 207 -20.09 -24.45 -2.57
CA MET A 207 -21.52 -24.50 -2.24
C MET A 207 -21.98 -25.93 -1.89
N LYS A 208 -21.47 -26.95 -2.58
CA LYS A 208 -21.78 -28.36 -2.29
C LYS A 208 -21.16 -28.86 -0.98
N ILE A 209 -19.98 -28.38 -0.61
CA ILE A 209 -19.37 -28.66 0.70
C ILE A 209 -20.26 -28.09 1.81
N ILE A 210 -20.69 -26.83 1.66
CA ILE A 210 -21.62 -26.19 2.61
C ILE A 210 -22.94 -26.97 2.66
N GLN A 211 -23.55 -27.29 1.52
CA GLN A 211 -24.77 -28.11 1.46
C GLN A 211 -24.61 -29.44 2.20
N THR A 212 -23.46 -30.12 2.03
CA THR A 212 -23.18 -31.40 2.69
C THR A 212 -23.04 -31.23 4.21
N HIS A 213 -22.43 -30.14 4.68
CA HIS A 213 -22.35 -29.82 6.11
C HIS A 213 -23.74 -29.67 6.75
N TYR A 214 -24.65 -28.95 6.09
CA TYR A 214 -26.02 -28.76 6.58
C TYR A 214 -26.93 -29.99 6.42
N ARG A 215 -26.47 -31.05 5.75
CA ARG A 215 -27.11 -32.37 5.72
C ARG A 215 -26.67 -33.29 6.86
N ASP A 216 -25.56 -32.98 7.54
CA ASP A 216 -25.03 -33.82 8.61
C ASP A 216 -25.99 -33.81 9.81
N ALA A 217 -26.42 -35.01 10.23
CA ALA A 217 -27.38 -35.17 11.33
C ALA A 217 -26.87 -34.60 12.66
N LYS A 218 -25.55 -34.64 12.92
CA LYS A 218 -24.95 -34.06 14.13
C LYS A 218 -25.00 -32.54 14.09
N VAL A 219 -24.70 -31.95 12.94
CA VAL A 219 -24.80 -30.49 12.74
C VAL A 219 -26.24 -30.03 13.00
N LEU A 220 -27.22 -30.74 12.42
CA LEU A 220 -28.64 -30.44 12.63
C LEU A 220 -29.06 -30.58 14.10
N GLU A 221 -28.58 -31.60 14.81
CA GLU A 221 -28.86 -31.79 16.23
C GLU A 221 -28.30 -30.65 17.10
N GLU A 222 -27.04 -30.23 16.88
CA GLU A 222 -26.44 -29.13 17.64
C GLU A 222 -27.14 -27.79 17.38
N ARG A 223 -27.48 -27.51 16.11
CA ARG A 223 -28.21 -26.28 15.72
C ARG A 223 -29.58 -26.19 16.38
N ALA A 224 -30.31 -27.31 16.45
CA ALA A 224 -31.63 -27.35 17.06
C ALA A 224 -31.58 -26.99 18.56
N LYS A 225 -30.49 -27.32 19.28
CA LYS A 225 -30.31 -26.97 20.69
C LYS A 225 -30.25 -25.46 20.94
N VAL A 226 -29.81 -24.69 19.95
CA VAL A 226 -29.69 -23.23 20.02
C VAL A 226 -30.79 -22.48 19.26
N GLY A 227 -31.83 -23.21 18.86
CA GLY A 227 -33.03 -22.63 18.22
C GLY A 227 -32.88 -22.30 16.74
N LEU A 228 -31.85 -22.83 16.06
CA LEU A 228 -31.68 -22.69 14.61
C LEU A 228 -32.37 -23.84 13.86
N GLY A 229 -32.87 -23.53 12.66
CA GLY A 229 -33.46 -24.51 11.74
C GLY A 229 -32.42 -25.37 11.01
N SER A 230 -32.92 -26.21 10.10
CA SER A 230 -32.09 -27.09 9.27
C SER A 230 -31.36 -26.36 8.13
N LYS A 231 -31.72 -25.11 7.88
CA LYS A 231 -31.15 -24.25 6.84
C LYS A 231 -30.04 -23.38 7.43
N PRO A 232 -28.96 -23.09 6.69
CA PRO A 232 -28.05 -22.02 7.07
C PRO A 232 -28.78 -20.68 7.14
N THR A 233 -28.32 -19.81 8.02
CA THR A 233 -28.70 -18.39 7.98
C THR A 233 -27.86 -17.64 6.94
N ASP A 234 -28.32 -16.46 6.54
CA ASP A 234 -27.52 -15.49 5.79
C ASP A 234 -26.21 -15.14 6.50
N VAL A 235 -26.24 -14.93 7.83
CA VAL A 235 -25.04 -14.67 8.66
C VAL A 235 -24.00 -15.78 8.51
N GLU A 236 -24.43 -17.04 8.51
CA GLU A 236 -23.53 -18.19 8.39
C GLU A 236 -22.92 -18.33 7.00
N LEU A 237 -23.73 -18.12 5.95
CA LEU A 237 -23.23 -18.16 4.57
C LEU A 237 -22.26 -17.02 4.28
N GLU A 238 -22.56 -15.81 4.74
CA GLU A 238 -21.68 -14.65 4.59
C GLU A 238 -20.36 -14.86 5.34
N CYS A 239 -20.42 -15.37 6.58
CA CYS A 239 -19.23 -15.73 7.36
C CYS A 239 -18.32 -16.72 6.62
N LEU A 240 -18.90 -17.81 6.07
CA LEU A 240 -18.15 -18.81 5.31
C LEU A 240 -17.61 -18.23 3.99
N ALA A 241 -18.39 -17.41 3.28
CA ALA A 241 -17.98 -16.76 2.04
C ALA A 241 -16.76 -15.85 2.23
N GLN A 242 -16.75 -15.03 3.28
CA GLN A 242 -15.61 -14.18 3.61
C GLN A 242 -14.39 -15.03 4.02
N THR A 243 -14.59 -16.03 4.88
CA THR A 243 -13.50 -16.90 5.40
C THR A 243 -12.86 -17.73 4.28
N TRP A 244 -13.64 -18.17 3.29
CA TRP A 244 -13.17 -19.02 2.18
C TRP A 244 -12.83 -18.22 0.91
N SER A 245 -12.87 -16.89 0.97
CA SER A 245 -12.44 -16.03 -0.13
C SER A 245 -10.95 -16.21 -0.46
N GLU A 246 -10.53 -15.87 -1.68
CA GLU A 246 -9.10 -15.90 -2.04
C GLU A 246 -8.29 -14.96 -1.14
N HIS A 247 -8.85 -13.78 -0.85
CA HIS A 247 -8.22 -12.75 -0.03
C HIS A 247 -7.90 -13.21 1.40
N CYS A 248 -8.76 -14.03 2.03
CA CYS A 248 -8.57 -14.47 3.42
C CYS A 248 -7.88 -15.84 3.51
N LYS A 249 -8.19 -16.78 2.61
CA LYS A 249 -7.67 -18.16 2.69
C LYS A 249 -6.45 -18.43 1.80
N HIS A 250 -6.11 -17.50 0.90
CA HIS A 250 -4.96 -17.60 0.00
C HIS A 250 -4.96 -18.93 -0.79
N LYS A 251 -6.10 -19.30 -1.40
CA LYS A 251 -6.34 -20.65 -1.93
C LYS A 251 -5.35 -21.02 -3.04
N ILE A 252 -4.88 -20.06 -3.82
CA ILE A 252 -3.84 -20.28 -4.84
C ILE A 252 -2.51 -20.66 -4.18
N PHE A 253 -2.07 -19.93 -3.16
CA PHE A 253 -0.83 -20.20 -2.43
C PHE A 253 -0.90 -21.43 -1.53
N ALA A 254 -2.10 -21.78 -1.05
CA ALA A 254 -2.38 -23.00 -0.26
C ALA A 254 -2.60 -24.25 -1.12
N GLY A 255 -2.92 -24.07 -2.41
CA GLY A 255 -3.29 -25.15 -3.34
C GLY A 255 -2.15 -26.11 -3.70
N THR A 256 -2.51 -27.19 -4.40
CA THR A 256 -1.58 -28.15 -4.98
C THR A 256 -1.35 -27.84 -6.45
N VAL A 257 -0.10 -27.55 -6.81
CA VAL A 257 0.31 -27.18 -8.17
C VAL A 257 0.93 -28.38 -8.88
N GLN A 258 0.43 -28.72 -10.06
CA GLN A 258 0.98 -29.73 -10.95
C GLN A 258 1.82 -29.01 -12.02
N TYR A 259 3.12 -28.84 -11.73
CA TYR A 259 4.05 -28.05 -12.54
C TYR A 259 4.78 -28.90 -13.59
N GLU A 260 4.81 -28.43 -14.83
CA GLU A 260 5.63 -28.95 -15.93
C GLU A 260 6.62 -27.88 -16.40
N ASP A 261 7.92 -28.18 -16.38
CA ASP A 261 8.98 -27.26 -16.82
C ASP A 261 9.19 -27.28 -18.35
N GLU A 262 10.10 -26.45 -18.86
CA GLU A 262 10.39 -26.33 -20.30
C GLU A 262 10.97 -27.61 -20.93
N LYS A 263 11.44 -28.56 -20.11
CA LYS A 263 12.00 -29.85 -20.52
C LYS A 263 10.98 -30.98 -20.40
N GLY A 264 9.76 -30.69 -19.92
CA GLY A 264 8.71 -31.66 -19.69
C GLY A 264 8.83 -32.43 -18.37
N ASN A 265 9.71 -32.02 -17.46
CA ASN A 265 9.77 -32.61 -16.11
C ASN A 265 8.53 -32.18 -15.31
N LYS A 266 7.95 -33.11 -14.58
CA LYS A 266 6.74 -32.87 -13.78
C LYS A 266 7.05 -32.88 -12.29
N GLN A 267 6.49 -31.92 -11.58
CA GLN A 267 6.60 -31.77 -10.14
C GLN A 267 5.23 -31.46 -9.54
N GLU A 268 4.90 -32.15 -8.45
CA GLU A 268 3.78 -31.76 -7.58
C GLU A 268 4.32 -30.86 -6.46
N ILE A 269 3.72 -29.68 -6.29
CA ILE A 269 4.08 -28.71 -5.25
C ILE A 269 2.85 -28.51 -4.36
N LYS A 270 2.96 -28.89 -3.08
CA LYS A 270 1.87 -28.74 -2.10
C LYS A 270 2.04 -27.44 -1.33
N SER A 271 1.22 -26.45 -1.64
CA SER A 271 1.30 -25.07 -1.17
C SER A 271 2.61 -24.38 -1.57
N LEU A 272 2.51 -23.33 -2.40
CA LEU A 272 3.63 -22.44 -2.70
C LEU A 272 4.16 -21.79 -1.43
N PHE A 273 3.25 -21.33 -0.55
CA PHE A 273 3.60 -20.71 0.72
C PHE A 273 4.44 -21.61 1.62
N LYS A 274 4.01 -22.85 1.85
CA LYS A 274 4.77 -23.82 2.67
C LYS A 274 6.10 -24.20 2.00
N SER A 275 6.08 -24.38 0.67
CA SER A 275 7.22 -24.90 -0.09
C SER A 275 8.34 -23.88 -0.31
N PHE A 276 8.02 -22.60 -0.48
CA PHE A 276 9.01 -21.60 -0.89
C PHE A 276 9.14 -20.41 0.06
N ILE A 277 8.14 -20.14 0.91
CA ILE A 277 8.21 -19.00 1.84
C ILE A 277 8.52 -19.51 3.25
N GLN A 278 7.63 -20.33 3.84
CA GLN A 278 7.85 -20.87 5.19
C GLN A 278 9.09 -21.75 5.28
N ARG A 279 9.33 -22.59 4.25
CA ARG A 279 10.54 -23.44 4.20
C ARG A 279 11.81 -22.59 4.16
N THR A 280 11.87 -21.53 3.36
CA THR A 280 13.01 -20.62 3.29
C THR A 280 13.34 -20.07 4.68
N THR A 281 12.36 -19.45 5.34
CA THR A 281 12.57 -18.88 6.67
C THR A 281 12.98 -19.95 7.68
N LYS A 282 12.34 -21.12 7.66
CA LYS A 282 12.72 -22.23 8.55
C LYS A 282 14.19 -22.63 8.36
N GLU A 283 14.61 -22.89 7.13
CA GLU A 283 15.96 -23.36 6.84
C GLU A 283 17.02 -22.26 7.08
N VAL A 284 16.72 -21.00 6.77
CA VAL A 284 17.60 -19.86 7.10
C VAL A 284 17.78 -19.74 8.61
N ARG A 285 16.69 -19.83 9.39
CA ARG A 285 16.76 -19.79 10.86
C ARG A 285 17.58 -20.95 11.43
N GLU A 286 17.40 -22.16 10.90
CA GLU A 286 18.21 -23.33 11.25
C GLU A 286 19.71 -23.10 10.95
N LYS A 287 20.05 -22.47 9.82
CA LYS A 287 21.44 -22.09 9.48
C LYS A 287 21.99 -21.01 10.41
N MET A 288 21.17 -20.07 10.87
CA MET A 288 21.58 -18.98 11.77
C MET A 288 21.90 -19.49 13.18
N GLY A 289 21.23 -20.56 13.65
CA GLY A 289 21.46 -21.14 14.98
C GLY A 289 21.28 -20.10 16.09
N ASP A 290 22.28 -19.93 16.96
CA ASP A 290 22.25 -18.97 18.07
C ASP A 290 22.15 -17.50 17.62
N LYS A 291 22.32 -17.22 16.32
CA LYS A 291 22.15 -15.89 15.72
C LYS A 291 20.75 -15.63 15.17
N ASP A 292 19.81 -16.58 15.30
CA ASP A 292 18.42 -16.36 14.89
C ASP A 292 17.82 -15.17 15.63
N PHE A 293 17.35 -14.19 14.87
CA PHE A 293 16.72 -12.97 15.38
C PHE A 293 15.22 -12.92 15.04
N CYS A 294 14.65 -13.92 14.37
CA CYS A 294 13.24 -13.99 14.05
C CYS A 294 12.43 -14.41 15.29
N LEU A 295 11.49 -13.57 15.71
CA LEU A 295 10.70 -13.77 16.93
C LEU A 295 9.31 -14.34 16.62
N SER A 296 8.52 -13.61 15.82
CA SER A 296 7.20 -14.06 15.36
C SER A 296 7.12 -13.92 13.84
N VAL A 297 6.90 -15.04 13.15
CA VAL A 297 6.83 -15.10 11.69
C VAL A 297 5.66 -15.99 11.29
N PHE A 298 4.83 -15.51 10.36
CA PHE A 298 3.65 -16.23 9.82
C PHE A 298 2.60 -16.67 10.86
N LYS A 299 2.50 -15.97 12.00
CA LYS A 299 1.57 -16.27 13.08
C LYS A 299 0.73 -15.07 13.53
N ASP A 300 1.01 -13.90 12.99
CA ASP A 300 0.45 -12.62 13.42
C ASP A 300 0.34 -11.68 12.21
N ASN A 301 -0.25 -10.50 12.40
CA ASN A 301 -0.56 -9.57 11.32
C ASN A 301 0.69 -9.04 10.61
N ALA A 302 1.84 -9.01 11.31
CA ALA A 302 3.13 -8.60 10.79
C ALA A 302 4.29 -9.49 11.27
N GLY A 303 5.42 -9.41 10.58
CA GLY A 303 6.65 -10.11 10.97
C GLY A 303 7.39 -9.37 12.08
N VAL A 304 7.93 -10.09 13.07
CA VAL A 304 8.66 -9.54 14.21
C VAL A 304 10.10 -10.09 14.27
N ILE A 305 11.06 -9.19 14.34
CA ILE A 305 12.49 -9.49 14.53
C ILE A 305 13.05 -8.79 15.75
N LYS A 306 14.07 -9.39 16.38
CA LYS A 306 14.84 -8.74 17.44
C LYS A 306 15.59 -7.54 16.86
N PHE A 307 15.52 -6.39 17.54
CA PHE A 307 16.31 -5.20 17.19
C PHE A 307 17.56 -5.09 18.06
N ASN A 308 17.35 -5.15 19.38
CA ASN A 308 18.38 -5.20 20.39
C ASN A 308 17.83 -5.96 21.61
N ASP A 309 18.51 -5.94 22.74
CA ASP A 309 18.09 -6.68 23.94
C ASP A 309 16.83 -6.12 24.61
N THR A 310 16.41 -4.91 24.25
CA THR A 310 15.30 -4.20 24.90
C THR A 310 14.11 -3.96 23.97
N HIS A 311 14.27 -4.12 22.66
CA HIS A 311 13.26 -3.81 21.66
C HIS A 311 13.25 -4.82 20.50
N SER A 312 12.09 -4.94 19.87
CA SER A 312 11.85 -5.72 18.66
C SER A 312 11.26 -4.82 17.56
N LEU A 313 11.61 -5.10 16.31
CA LEU A 313 11.05 -4.45 15.13
C LEU A 313 9.91 -5.27 14.55
N VAL A 314 8.96 -4.55 13.99
CA VAL A 314 7.78 -5.10 13.31
C VAL A 314 7.71 -4.49 11.92
N PHE A 315 7.42 -5.28 10.89
CA PHE A 315 7.22 -4.74 9.55
C PHE A 315 6.16 -5.52 8.78
N LYS A 316 5.35 -4.78 8.02
CA LYS A 316 4.31 -5.32 7.15
C LYS A 316 4.14 -4.43 5.93
N VAL A 317 3.86 -5.07 4.80
CA VAL A 317 3.45 -4.43 3.56
C VAL A 317 2.19 -5.14 3.06
N GLU A 318 1.19 -4.36 2.65
CA GLU A 318 -0.10 -4.79 2.12
C GLU A 318 -0.36 -4.15 0.74
N THR A 319 -1.43 -4.58 0.09
CA THR A 319 -1.86 -4.06 -1.23
C THR A 319 -3.30 -3.59 -1.21
N HIS A 320 -3.64 -2.55 -1.97
CA HIS A 320 -5.00 -2.02 -2.04
C HIS A 320 -5.47 -1.71 -3.48
N ASN A 321 -5.23 -2.65 -4.40
CA ASN A 321 -5.33 -2.47 -5.85
C ASN A 321 -6.76 -2.22 -6.37
N SER A 322 -7.69 -3.15 -6.13
CA SER A 322 -9.06 -3.06 -6.68
C SER A 322 -9.82 -1.82 -6.20
N PRO A 323 -9.79 -1.46 -4.91
CA PRO A 323 -10.48 -0.25 -4.47
C PRO A 323 -9.82 1.01 -5.03
N SER A 324 -8.49 1.04 -5.18
CA SER A 324 -7.78 2.17 -5.80
C SER A 324 -8.04 2.30 -7.30
N ALA A 325 -8.44 1.22 -7.98
CA ALA A 325 -8.88 1.27 -9.38
C ALA A 325 -10.26 1.96 -9.52
N LEU A 326 -11.13 1.81 -8.52
CA LEU A 326 -12.50 2.34 -8.52
C LEU A 326 -12.62 3.73 -7.92
N ASP A 327 -11.99 3.93 -6.75
CA ASP A 327 -11.86 5.21 -6.06
C ASP A 327 -10.40 5.40 -5.60
N PRO A 328 -9.54 5.99 -6.45
CA PRO A 328 -8.11 6.11 -6.19
C PRO A 328 -7.77 6.75 -4.85
N TYR A 329 -8.50 7.81 -4.49
CA TYR A 329 -8.29 8.53 -3.22
C TYR A 329 -8.71 7.70 -2.00
N GLY A 330 -9.95 7.21 -1.97
CA GLY A 330 -10.45 6.42 -0.86
C GLY A 330 -9.66 5.12 -0.68
N GLY A 331 -9.42 4.41 -1.78
CA GLY A 331 -8.68 3.15 -1.80
C GLY A 331 -7.24 3.27 -1.28
N ALA A 332 -6.50 4.30 -1.70
CA ALA A 332 -5.14 4.50 -1.22
C ALA A 332 -5.09 4.97 0.24
N LEU A 333 -6.03 5.84 0.64
CA LEU A 333 -6.14 6.30 2.02
C LEU A 333 -6.44 5.13 2.96
N THR A 334 -7.37 4.24 2.63
CA THR A 334 -7.63 3.03 3.41
C THR A 334 -6.53 1.99 3.30
N GLY A 335 -5.77 1.97 2.20
CA GLY A 335 -4.55 1.18 2.09
C GLY A 335 -3.53 1.54 3.16
N ILE A 336 -3.16 2.83 3.27
CA ILE A 336 -2.14 3.26 4.22
C ILE A 336 -2.61 3.20 5.68
N VAL A 337 -3.86 3.59 5.98
CA VAL A 337 -4.38 3.46 7.35
C VAL A 337 -4.76 2.01 7.69
N GLY A 338 -5.01 1.17 6.69
CA GLY A 338 -5.19 -0.28 6.83
C GLY A 338 -3.92 -0.90 7.38
N VAL A 339 -2.83 -0.80 6.62
CA VAL A 339 -1.55 -1.40 6.99
C VAL A 339 -0.97 -0.83 8.29
N ASN A 340 -1.24 0.44 8.64
CA ASN A 340 -0.86 0.97 9.96
C ASN A 340 -1.37 0.11 11.12
N ARG A 341 -2.54 -0.52 10.98
CA ARG A 341 -3.13 -1.36 12.03
C ARG A 341 -2.43 -2.69 12.19
N ASP A 342 -1.76 -3.21 11.17
CA ASP A 342 -1.14 -4.53 11.23
C ASP A 342 0.05 -4.57 12.18
N PRO A 343 1.11 -3.73 12.06
CA PRO A 343 2.17 -3.70 13.05
C PRO A 343 1.65 -3.29 14.42
N PHE A 344 0.63 -2.43 14.46
CA PHE A 344 0.03 -1.98 15.71
C PHE A 344 -0.71 -3.11 16.45
N GLY A 345 -1.38 -4.01 15.74
CA GLY A 345 -2.06 -5.20 16.27
C GLY A 345 -1.14 -6.41 16.48
N THR A 346 0.14 -6.30 16.12
CA THR A 346 1.11 -7.39 16.24
C THR A 346 1.66 -7.52 17.67
N GLY A 347 1.70 -8.75 18.18
CA GLY A 347 1.98 -9.04 19.58
C GLY A 347 1.00 -8.32 20.51
N LYS A 348 1.48 -7.88 21.68
CA LYS A 348 0.70 -7.02 22.58
C LYS A 348 0.55 -5.58 22.04
N GLY A 349 1.11 -5.28 20.88
CA GLY A 349 0.97 -4.04 20.13
C GLY A 349 2.27 -3.24 20.03
N SER A 350 2.54 -2.63 18.87
CA SER A 350 3.78 -1.90 18.58
C SER A 350 3.56 -0.41 18.29
N LYS A 351 4.58 0.41 18.56
CA LYS A 351 4.57 1.84 18.21
C LYS A 351 5.03 2.00 16.75
N LEU A 352 4.22 2.62 15.91
CA LEU A 352 4.54 2.86 14.50
C LEU A 352 5.66 3.90 14.34
N ILE A 353 6.65 3.60 13.50
CA ILE A 353 7.87 4.41 13.33
C ILE A 353 7.96 5.08 11.95
N PHE A 354 7.55 4.40 10.89
CA PHE A 354 7.50 4.95 9.52
C PHE A 354 6.59 4.13 8.61
N ASN A 355 6.23 4.74 7.49
CA ASN A 355 5.51 4.15 6.38
C ASN A 355 6.38 4.04 5.12
N THR A 356 5.99 3.18 4.19
CA THR A 356 6.57 3.03 2.85
C THR A 356 5.48 2.95 1.80
N ASP A 357 5.74 3.39 0.58
CA ASP A 357 4.76 3.39 -0.51
C ASP A 357 5.36 3.06 -1.87
N VAL A 358 4.86 2.02 -2.53
CA VAL A 358 5.30 1.64 -3.88
C VAL A 358 4.09 1.55 -4.78
N PHE A 359 4.10 2.25 -5.90
CA PHE A 359 2.96 2.29 -6.81
C PHE A 359 3.32 1.90 -8.23
N CYS A 360 2.42 1.15 -8.87
CA CYS A 360 2.52 0.82 -10.29
C CYS A 360 1.33 1.41 -11.05
N PHE A 361 1.61 2.24 -12.05
CA PHE A 361 0.60 2.96 -12.84
C PHE A 361 0.80 2.80 -14.34
N ALA A 362 -0.26 3.05 -15.10
CA ALA A 362 -0.09 3.40 -16.51
C ALA A 362 0.37 4.86 -16.64
N ASP A 363 0.88 5.21 -17.81
CA ASP A 363 1.36 6.55 -18.14
C ASP A 363 0.32 7.64 -17.77
N PRO A 364 0.64 8.62 -16.89
CA PRO A 364 -0.29 9.69 -16.53
C PRO A 364 -0.57 10.64 -17.70
N PHE A 365 0.23 10.62 -18.77
CA PHE A 365 0.01 11.35 -20.02
C PHE A 365 -0.77 10.53 -21.07
N PHE A 366 -1.48 9.48 -20.64
CA PHE A 366 -2.24 8.58 -21.50
C PHE A 366 -3.13 9.33 -22.50
N SER A 367 -3.09 8.93 -23.77
CA SER A 367 -3.88 9.55 -24.84
C SER A 367 -4.69 8.56 -25.69
N LYS A 368 -4.54 7.26 -25.43
CA LYS A 368 -5.27 6.21 -26.16
C LYS A 368 -6.70 6.08 -25.62
N PRO A 369 -7.68 5.60 -26.42
CA PRO A 369 -9.02 5.30 -25.93
C PRO A 369 -8.97 4.27 -24.79
N LEU A 370 -9.69 4.55 -23.70
CA LEU A 370 -9.83 3.63 -22.57
C LEU A 370 -11.13 2.82 -22.71
N PRO A 371 -11.11 1.52 -22.36
CA PRO A 371 -12.32 0.73 -22.12
C PRO A 371 -13.32 1.43 -21.20
N SER A 372 -14.61 1.11 -21.35
CA SER A 372 -15.67 1.66 -20.49
C SER A 372 -15.35 1.40 -19.00
N ARG A 373 -15.56 2.43 -18.17
CA ARG A 373 -15.32 2.46 -16.70
C ARG A 373 -13.88 2.47 -16.19
N LEU A 374 -12.87 2.24 -17.03
CA LEU A 374 -11.50 2.52 -16.58
C LEU A 374 -11.31 4.03 -16.38
N LEU A 375 -10.81 4.40 -15.20
CA LEU A 375 -10.45 5.78 -14.93
C LEU A 375 -9.18 6.12 -15.72
N HIS A 376 -9.07 7.40 -16.10
CA HIS A 376 -7.84 7.88 -16.74
C HIS A 376 -6.64 7.64 -15.81
N PRO A 377 -5.49 7.12 -16.30
CA PRO A 377 -4.34 6.82 -15.46
C PRO A 377 -3.88 7.99 -14.60
N ARG A 378 -3.89 9.22 -15.13
CA ARG A 378 -3.62 10.44 -14.34
C ARG A 378 -4.54 10.62 -13.12
N ARG A 379 -5.84 10.35 -13.27
CA ARG A 379 -6.82 10.45 -12.18
C ARG A 379 -6.53 9.40 -11.10
N ILE A 380 -6.09 8.21 -11.52
CA ILE A 380 -5.65 7.16 -10.59
C ILE A 380 -4.40 7.61 -9.84
N TYR A 381 -3.37 8.06 -10.57
CA TYR A 381 -2.12 8.58 -10.03
C TYR A 381 -2.34 9.70 -9.01
N GLU A 382 -3.03 10.78 -9.39
CA GLU A 382 -3.25 11.94 -8.52
C GLU A 382 -4.06 11.58 -7.26
N GLY A 383 -5.10 10.76 -7.43
CA GLY A 383 -5.95 10.33 -6.33
C GLY A 383 -5.23 9.40 -5.35
N VAL A 384 -4.43 8.44 -5.84
CA VAL A 384 -3.64 7.55 -4.95
C VAL A 384 -2.63 8.35 -4.14
N VAL A 385 -1.89 9.26 -4.78
CA VAL A 385 -0.92 10.12 -4.10
C VAL A 385 -1.59 10.99 -3.03
N GLU A 386 -2.74 11.61 -3.34
CA GLU A 386 -3.49 12.40 -2.36
C GLU A 386 -4.04 11.54 -1.20
N GLY A 387 -4.47 10.32 -1.49
CA GLY A 387 -4.97 9.38 -0.48
C GLY A 387 -3.89 8.99 0.53
N VAL A 388 -2.70 8.61 0.04
CA VAL A 388 -1.55 8.25 0.90
C VAL A 388 -1.04 9.47 1.66
N GLU A 389 -0.92 10.64 1.02
CA GLU A 389 -0.56 11.89 1.69
C GLU A 389 -1.48 12.15 2.89
N HIS A 390 -2.79 12.13 2.66
CA HIS A 390 -3.77 12.41 3.70
C HIS A 390 -3.74 11.35 4.80
N GLY A 391 -3.59 10.07 4.47
CA GLY A 391 -3.53 8.99 5.44
C GLY A 391 -2.27 9.06 6.32
N GLY A 392 -1.09 9.15 5.71
CA GLY A 392 0.20 9.20 6.41
C GLY A 392 0.38 10.46 7.25
N ASN A 393 0.23 11.64 6.62
CA ASN A 393 0.47 12.93 7.28
C ASN A 393 -0.46 13.15 8.47
N LYS A 394 -1.76 12.84 8.32
CA LYS A 394 -2.75 13.03 9.40
C LYS A 394 -2.64 11.97 10.49
N SER A 395 -2.04 10.81 10.20
CA SER A 395 -1.70 9.81 11.22
C SER A 395 -0.46 10.19 12.04
N GLY A 396 0.37 11.12 11.53
CA GLY A 396 1.62 11.51 12.17
C GLY A 396 2.72 10.44 12.07
N ILE A 397 2.75 9.72 10.95
CA ILE A 397 3.74 8.68 10.64
C ILE A 397 4.45 9.09 9.36
N PRO A 398 5.79 9.22 9.35
CA PRO A 398 6.50 9.69 8.17
C PRO A 398 6.55 8.59 7.11
N THR A 399 6.37 8.94 5.83
CA THR A 399 6.59 8.02 4.70
C THR A 399 8.03 8.16 4.25
N VAL A 400 8.88 7.13 4.41
CA VAL A 400 10.35 7.29 4.31
C VAL A 400 10.99 6.62 3.10
N ASN A 401 10.31 5.68 2.46
CA ASN A 401 10.84 4.92 1.32
C ASN A 401 9.71 4.52 0.36
N GLY A 402 9.99 4.52 -0.94
CA GLY A 402 8.99 4.23 -1.95
C GLY A 402 9.49 4.30 -3.38
N SER A 403 8.65 3.93 -4.35
CA SER A 403 8.95 4.04 -5.79
C SER A 403 7.68 4.15 -6.63
N LEU A 404 7.85 4.63 -7.87
CA LEU A 404 6.81 4.71 -8.89
C LEU A 404 7.28 3.93 -10.11
N VAL A 405 6.51 2.93 -10.52
CA VAL A 405 6.78 2.08 -11.69
C VAL A 405 5.66 2.28 -12.72
N PHE A 406 6.04 2.47 -13.97
CA PHE A 406 5.11 2.75 -15.06
C PHE A 406 5.17 1.66 -16.15
N ASP A 407 3.99 1.13 -16.48
CA ASP A 407 3.76 0.23 -17.63
C ASP A 407 2.30 0.39 -18.07
N GLU A 408 2.06 0.47 -19.39
CA GLU A 408 0.70 0.68 -19.93
C GLU A 408 -0.31 -0.37 -19.45
N ARG A 409 0.13 -1.60 -19.15
CA ARG A 409 -0.74 -2.69 -18.70
C ARG A 409 -1.35 -2.46 -17.31
N PHE A 410 -0.75 -1.61 -16.47
CA PHE A 410 -1.34 -1.19 -15.21
C PHE A 410 -2.58 -0.30 -15.40
N ALA A 411 -2.94 0.07 -16.64
CA ALA A 411 -4.24 0.67 -16.95
C ALA A 411 -5.41 -0.28 -16.64
N GLY A 412 -5.19 -1.60 -16.71
CA GLY A 412 -6.20 -2.58 -16.31
C GLY A 412 -6.46 -2.55 -14.79
N LYS A 413 -5.41 -2.43 -14.00
CA LYS A 413 -5.48 -2.27 -12.55
C LYS A 413 -4.17 -1.66 -12.02
N PRO A 414 -4.20 -0.56 -11.27
CA PRO A 414 -3.02 -0.03 -10.59
C PRO A 414 -2.59 -0.97 -9.46
N LEU A 415 -1.29 -0.96 -9.14
CA LEU A 415 -0.79 -1.62 -7.93
C LEU A 415 -0.48 -0.57 -6.89
N VAL A 416 -1.04 -0.73 -5.70
CA VAL A 416 -0.89 0.21 -4.60
C VAL A 416 -0.39 -0.56 -3.40
N PHE A 417 0.92 -0.55 -3.19
CA PHE A 417 1.58 -1.16 -2.05
C PHE A 417 1.76 -0.13 -0.93
N CYS A 418 1.28 -0.44 0.27
CA CYS A 418 1.46 0.38 1.46
C CYS A 418 2.16 -0.46 2.52
N GLY A 419 3.21 0.08 3.15
CA GLY A 419 3.92 -0.58 4.23
C GLY A 419 4.03 0.28 5.47
N THR A 420 4.16 -0.37 6.62
CA THR A 420 4.35 0.28 7.92
C THR A 420 5.30 -0.55 8.79
N ALA A 421 6.28 0.12 9.37
CA ALA A 421 7.14 -0.46 10.40
C ALA A 421 6.77 0.04 11.79
N GLY A 422 6.95 -0.83 12.79
CA GLY A 422 6.75 -0.54 14.20
C GLY A 422 7.91 -1.00 15.06
N ILE A 423 7.94 -0.51 16.30
CA ILE A 423 8.87 -0.93 17.36
C ILE A 423 8.10 -1.24 18.64
N MET A 424 8.45 -2.35 19.29
CA MET A 424 7.88 -2.75 20.58
C MET A 424 8.97 -3.06 21.60
N PRO A 425 8.72 -2.91 22.90
CA PRO A 425 9.62 -3.45 23.93
C PRO A 425 9.80 -4.95 23.71
N ALA A 426 10.99 -5.50 23.95
CA ALA A 426 11.24 -6.94 23.83
C ALA A 426 10.39 -7.73 24.83
N GLU A 427 10.25 -7.20 26.05
CA GLU A 427 9.44 -7.78 27.12
C GLU A 427 8.51 -6.73 27.76
N LEU A 428 7.34 -7.18 28.19
CA LEU A 428 6.34 -6.43 28.95
C LEU A 428 5.87 -7.31 30.11
N GLY A 429 6.01 -6.81 31.34
CA GLY A 429 5.61 -7.57 32.53
C GLY A 429 6.43 -8.86 32.78
N GLY A 430 7.62 -8.98 32.18
CA GLY A 430 8.46 -10.19 32.25
C GLY A 430 8.12 -11.26 31.22
N GLU A 431 7.23 -10.96 30.28
CA GLU A 431 6.86 -11.83 29.16
C GLU A 431 7.29 -11.19 27.83
N PRO A 432 7.66 -11.98 26.81
CA PRO A 432 7.96 -11.44 25.50
C PRO A 432 6.76 -10.69 24.91
N SER A 433 6.95 -9.46 24.44
CA SER A 433 5.83 -8.62 23.96
C SER A 433 5.24 -9.09 22.64
N HIS A 434 5.99 -9.90 21.88
CA HIS A 434 5.55 -10.48 20.62
C HIS A 434 4.67 -11.71 20.81
N GLU A 435 4.55 -12.23 22.04
CA GLU A 435 3.61 -13.28 22.39
C GLU A 435 2.32 -12.65 22.92
N LYS A 436 1.19 -13.18 22.45
CA LYS A 436 -0.16 -12.83 22.90
C LYS A 436 -0.97 -14.11 23.01
N SER A 437 -1.94 -14.13 23.91
CA SER A 437 -2.80 -15.30 24.14
C SER A 437 -4.17 -14.84 24.61
N ILE A 438 -5.15 -15.74 24.49
CA ILE A 438 -6.54 -15.51 24.92
C ILE A 438 -6.90 -16.62 25.90
N GLU A 439 -7.47 -16.25 27.05
CA GLU A 439 -8.05 -17.22 27.98
C GLU A 439 -9.58 -17.27 27.82
N PRO A 440 -10.20 -18.46 27.91
CA PRO A 440 -11.65 -18.56 28.00
C PRO A 440 -12.19 -17.68 29.13
N GLY A 441 -13.19 -16.85 28.82
CA GLY A 441 -13.75 -15.83 29.72
C GLY A 441 -13.19 -14.42 29.50
N ASP A 442 -12.13 -14.24 28.72
CA ASP A 442 -11.72 -12.91 28.27
C ASP A 442 -12.85 -12.24 27.46
N LEU A 443 -13.05 -10.95 27.67
CA LEU A 443 -14.10 -10.19 27.02
C LEU A 443 -13.69 -9.80 25.60
N ILE A 444 -14.63 -9.94 24.67
CA ILE A 444 -14.49 -9.45 23.29
C ILE A 444 -14.78 -7.96 23.31
N VAL A 445 -13.78 -7.13 23.02
CA VAL A 445 -13.91 -5.66 23.00
C VAL A 445 -13.55 -5.12 21.63
N MET A 446 -14.47 -4.35 21.03
CA MET A 446 -14.20 -3.58 19.82
C MET A 446 -13.87 -2.14 20.20
N THR A 447 -12.82 -1.58 19.62
CA THR A 447 -12.43 -0.17 19.82
C THR A 447 -12.33 0.57 18.49
N GLY A 448 -12.59 1.87 18.51
CA GLY A 448 -12.37 2.76 17.37
C GLY A 448 -13.65 3.17 16.64
N GLY A 449 -13.69 2.97 15.32
CA GLY A 449 -14.77 3.40 14.42
C GLY A 449 -16.09 2.65 14.61
N ARG A 450 -17.20 3.29 14.25
CA ARG A 450 -18.54 2.68 14.25
C ARG A 450 -18.81 1.87 12.98
N ILE A 451 -19.62 0.84 13.10
CA ILE A 451 -20.00 -0.06 12.01
C ILE A 451 -21.03 0.61 11.10
N GLY A 452 -20.79 0.55 9.79
CA GLY A 452 -21.72 0.97 8.74
C GLY A 452 -21.70 0.00 7.57
N LYS A 453 -22.48 0.26 6.52
CA LYS A 453 -22.45 -0.54 5.27
C LYS A 453 -21.21 -0.24 4.40
N ASP A 454 -20.14 0.22 5.01
CA ASP A 454 -18.88 0.53 4.35
C ASP A 454 -18.15 -0.79 4.04
N GLY A 455 -17.77 -0.99 2.78
CA GLY A 455 -16.90 -2.10 2.40
C GLY A 455 -17.53 -3.50 2.51
N ILE A 456 -18.86 -3.60 2.60
CA ILE A 456 -19.53 -4.91 2.57
C ILE A 456 -19.14 -5.63 1.27
N HIS A 457 -18.74 -6.90 1.41
CA HIS A 457 -18.23 -7.75 0.33
C HIS A 457 -16.87 -7.32 -0.25
N GLY A 458 -16.07 -6.53 0.47
CA GLY A 458 -14.74 -6.10 0.02
C GLY A 458 -13.78 -7.27 -0.24
N ALA A 459 -13.69 -8.24 0.67
CA ALA A 459 -12.82 -9.41 0.51
C ALA A 459 -13.23 -10.30 -0.69
N THR A 460 -14.52 -10.61 -0.84
CA THR A 460 -15.04 -11.38 -1.98
C THR A 460 -14.85 -10.63 -3.29
N PHE A 461 -15.10 -9.31 -3.30
CA PHE A 461 -14.89 -8.47 -4.47
C PHE A 461 -13.41 -8.38 -4.90
N SER A 462 -12.49 -8.25 -3.94
CA SER A 462 -11.05 -8.23 -4.24
C SER A 462 -10.54 -9.54 -4.83
N SER A 463 -11.29 -10.63 -4.64
CA SER A 463 -11.02 -11.97 -5.17
C SER A 463 -11.56 -12.20 -6.59
N GLU A 464 -12.15 -11.18 -7.23
CA GLU A 464 -12.68 -11.24 -8.60
C GLU A 464 -12.00 -10.22 -9.55
N GLU A 465 -12.11 -10.48 -10.86
CA GLU A 465 -11.68 -9.53 -11.90
C GLU A 465 -12.61 -8.30 -11.97
N LEU A 466 -12.06 -7.13 -12.28
CA LEU A 466 -12.86 -5.91 -12.47
C LEU A 466 -13.71 -5.99 -13.75
N ASN A 467 -15.01 -5.68 -13.65
CA ASN A 467 -15.98 -5.78 -14.75
C ASN A 467 -17.15 -4.77 -14.66
N GLU A 468 -18.06 -4.80 -15.66
CA GLU A 468 -19.21 -3.89 -15.75
C GLU A 468 -20.31 -4.08 -14.67
N ASN A 469 -20.24 -5.11 -13.84
CA ASN A 469 -21.20 -5.31 -12.75
C ASN A 469 -20.57 -5.16 -11.36
N SER A 470 -19.30 -4.74 -11.28
CA SER A 470 -18.58 -4.57 -10.02
C SER A 470 -19.34 -3.62 -9.05
N PRO A 471 -19.70 -4.08 -7.84
CA PRO A 471 -20.50 -3.31 -6.89
C PRO A 471 -19.72 -2.14 -6.32
N VAL A 472 -20.38 -1.01 -6.19
CA VAL A 472 -19.73 0.26 -5.85
C VAL A 472 -19.75 0.60 -4.36
N THR A 473 -20.31 -0.29 -3.55
CA THR A 473 -20.37 -0.22 -2.08
C THR A 473 -19.02 -0.51 -1.40
N ALA A 474 -18.00 -0.92 -2.16
CA ALA A 474 -16.65 -1.22 -1.67
C ALA A 474 -15.82 0.04 -1.32
N VAL A 475 -16.28 1.24 -1.68
CA VAL A 475 -15.53 2.49 -1.47
C VAL A 475 -15.66 2.94 -0.01
N GLN A 476 -14.51 3.08 0.66
CA GLN A 476 -14.40 3.42 2.07
C GLN A 476 -13.67 4.77 2.23
N ILE A 477 -14.03 5.53 3.27
CA ILE A 477 -13.31 6.74 3.67
C ILE A 477 -12.73 6.49 5.06
N GLY A 478 -11.42 6.38 5.15
CA GLY A 478 -10.72 6.29 6.43
C GLY A 478 -10.69 7.61 7.20
N ASP A 479 -10.45 7.50 8.50
CA ASP A 479 -10.38 8.58 9.49
C ASP A 479 -9.06 8.49 10.28
N PRO A 480 -7.95 9.02 9.73
CA PRO A 480 -6.63 8.98 10.38
C PRO A 480 -6.60 9.54 11.81
N ILE A 481 -7.48 10.51 12.12
CA ILE A 481 -7.54 11.14 13.45
C ILE A 481 -8.11 10.15 14.47
N THR A 482 -9.18 9.43 14.11
CA THR A 482 -9.72 8.35 14.96
C THR A 482 -8.69 7.27 15.20
N GLN A 483 -7.98 6.83 14.15
CA GLN A 483 -6.89 5.86 14.28
C GLN A 483 -5.80 6.36 15.24
N LYS A 484 -5.37 7.62 15.11
CA LYS A 484 -4.33 8.20 15.97
C LYS A 484 -4.73 8.20 17.45
N ARG A 485 -5.97 8.60 17.76
CA ARG A 485 -6.48 8.59 19.15
C ARG A 485 -6.55 7.18 19.73
N MET A 486 -7.03 6.23 18.92
CA MET A 486 -7.10 4.82 19.28
C MET A 486 -5.70 4.25 19.54
N PHE A 487 -4.73 4.58 18.68
CA PHE A 487 -3.34 4.20 18.83
C PHE A 487 -2.73 4.72 20.15
N ASP A 488 -2.85 6.02 20.42
CA ASP A 488 -2.29 6.63 21.63
C ASP A 488 -2.91 6.05 22.91
N PHE A 489 -4.19 5.68 22.87
CA PHE A 489 -4.89 5.00 23.95
C PHE A 489 -4.32 3.59 24.19
N LEU A 490 -4.30 2.75 23.15
CA LEU A 490 -3.99 1.33 23.30
C LEU A 490 -2.51 1.09 23.65
N ILE A 491 -1.58 1.93 23.17
CA ILE A 491 -0.18 1.85 23.63
C ILE A 491 -0.07 2.04 25.14
N ARG A 492 -0.89 2.95 25.72
CA ARG A 492 -0.94 3.14 27.19
C ARG A 492 -1.64 2.00 27.90
N ALA A 493 -2.68 1.42 27.29
CA ALA A 493 -3.39 0.26 27.83
C ALA A 493 -2.48 -0.98 27.84
N ARG A 494 -1.67 -1.18 26.80
CA ARG A 494 -0.63 -2.20 26.69
C ARG A 494 0.38 -2.10 27.81
N ASP A 495 0.97 -0.91 28.01
CA ASP A 495 2.02 -0.71 29.01
C ASP A 495 1.53 -0.97 30.44
N LYS A 496 0.21 -0.92 30.65
CA LYS A 496 -0.46 -1.27 31.90
C LYS A 496 -0.94 -2.72 31.98
N GLY A 497 -0.86 -3.50 30.90
CA GLY A 497 -1.36 -4.87 30.84
C GLY A 497 -2.88 -4.99 30.88
N LEU A 498 -3.62 -4.01 30.33
CA LEU A 498 -5.09 -4.00 30.40
C LEU A 498 -5.78 -4.93 29.39
N TYR A 499 -5.03 -5.54 28.47
CA TYR A 499 -5.53 -6.53 27.52
C TYR A 499 -4.44 -7.56 27.22
N ARG A 500 -4.84 -8.74 26.73
CA ARG A 500 -3.93 -9.86 26.44
C ARG A 500 -3.67 -10.08 24.96
N PHE A 501 -4.68 -9.80 24.14
CA PHE A 501 -4.63 -9.97 22.70
C PHE A 501 -5.26 -8.77 22.00
N ILE A 502 -4.69 -8.40 20.85
CA ILE A 502 -5.21 -7.39 19.95
C ILE A 502 -5.04 -7.86 18.50
N THR A 503 -5.96 -7.49 17.62
CA THR A 503 -5.83 -7.62 16.16
C THR A 503 -6.60 -6.51 15.46
N ASP A 504 -6.26 -6.23 14.21
CA ASP A 504 -6.98 -5.27 13.39
C ASP A 504 -8.34 -5.82 12.91
N ASN A 505 -9.23 -4.91 12.54
CA ASN A 505 -10.43 -5.23 11.78
C ASN A 505 -10.25 -4.77 10.33
N GLY A 506 -9.94 -5.73 9.46
CA GLY A 506 -9.80 -5.52 8.02
C GLY A 506 -10.90 -6.22 7.22
N ALA A 507 -10.47 -6.98 6.21
CA ALA A 507 -11.34 -7.74 5.32
C ALA A 507 -12.20 -8.75 6.09
N GLY A 508 -13.49 -8.87 5.76
CA GLY A 508 -14.44 -9.72 6.49
C GLY A 508 -14.81 -9.23 7.90
N GLY A 509 -14.29 -8.09 8.36
CA GLY A 509 -14.77 -7.39 9.55
C GLY A 509 -14.62 -8.18 10.86
N LEU A 510 -15.71 -8.22 11.64
CA LEU A 510 -15.74 -8.97 12.91
C LEU A 510 -15.75 -10.48 12.66
N SER A 511 -16.23 -10.95 11.49
CA SER A 511 -16.19 -12.37 11.13
C SER A 511 -14.78 -12.93 11.10
N SER A 512 -13.85 -12.25 10.41
CA SER A 512 -12.45 -12.69 10.30
C SER A 512 -11.70 -12.45 11.61
N SER A 513 -11.65 -11.20 12.09
CA SER A 513 -10.90 -10.87 13.32
C SER A 513 -11.30 -11.71 14.54
N ILE A 514 -12.60 -11.80 14.88
CA ILE A 514 -13.05 -12.61 16.03
C ILE A 514 -12.99 -14.10 15.70
N GLY A 515 -13.23 -14.49 14.44
CA GLY A 515 -13.13 -15.89 14.00
C GLY A 515 -11.70 -16.45 14.06
N GLU A 516 -10.70 -15.61 13.81
CA GLU A 516 -9.27 -15.94 13.93
C GLU A 516 -8.86 -15.94 15.41
N MET A 517 -9.23 -14.89 16.16
CA MET A 517 -8.97 -14.82 17.61
C MET A 517 -9.58 -16.00 18.37
N ALA A 518 -10.81 -16.40 18.04
CA ALA A 518 -11.47 -17.55 18.66
C ALA A 518 -10.73 -18.87 18.38
N GLY A 519 -9.87 -18.93 17.35
CA GLY A 519 -9.00 -20.08 17.11
C GLY A 519 -7.96 -20.32 18.21
N GLU A 520 -7.53 -19.26 18.92
CA GLU A 520 -6.54 -19.35 20.01
C GLU A 520 -7.10 -20.05 21.26
N CYS A 521 -8.38 -19.79 21.60
CA CYS A 521 -9.02 -20.33 22.80
C CYS A 521 -10.05 -21.44 22.52
N GLY A 522 -10.46 -21.60 21.25
CA GLY A 522 -11.37 -22.66 20.80
C GLY A 522 -12.84 -22.26 20.66
N GLY A 523 -13.20 -20.98 20.67
CA GLY A 523 -14.58 -20.54 20.48
C GLY A 523 -14.86 -19.11 20.92
N CYS A 524 -16.07 -18.62 20.62
CA CYS A 524 -16.54 -17.34 21.13
C CYS A 524 -18.07 -17.28 21.19
N ARG A 525 -18.59 -16.36 22.03
CA ARG A 525 -19.99 -15.95 22.04
C ARG A 525 -20.08 -14.43 21.97
N MET A 526 -20.69 -13.89 20.90
CA MET A 526 -20.79 -12.44 20.65
C MET A 526 -22.23 -12.02 20.31
N ASP A 527 -22.70 -10.91 20.88
CA ASP A 527 -23.99 -10.28 20.55
C ASP A 527 -23.79 -9.06 19.62
N LEU A 528 -24.18 -9.24 18.36
CA LEU A 528 -24.09 -8.22 17.32
C LEU A 528 -24.99 -7.01 17.56
N SER A 529 -26.01 -7.13 18.43
CA SER A 529 -26.89 -6.00 18.77
C SER A 529 -26.21 -4.95 19.65
N LEU A 530 -25.08 -5.31 20.30
CA LEU A 530 -24.27 -4.41 21.13
C LEU A 530 -23.31 -3.55 20.30
N ALA A 531 -23.05 -3.92 19.04
CA ALA A 531 -22.04 -3.27 18.23
C ALA A 531 -22.44 -1.81 17.90
N PRO A 532 -21.54 -0.83 18.06
CA PRO A 532 -21.87 0.57 17.83
C PRO A 532 -22.02 0.85 16.33
N LEU A 533 -23.21 1.31 15.93
CA LEU A 533 -23.56 1.55 14.51
C LEU A 533 -23.50 3.04 14.14
N LYS A 534 -23.12 3.34 12.89
CA LYS A 534 -23.20 4.69 12.31
C LYS A 534 -24.66 5.14 12.13
N TYR A 535 -25.53 4.20 11.78
CA TYR A 535 -26.97 4.40 11.61
C TYR A 535 -27.72 3.09 11.94
N PRO A 536 -28.97 3.17 12.41
CA PRO A 536 -29.78 1.99 12.68
C PRO A 536 -30.17 1.26 11.39
N GLY A 537 -30.56 -0.02 11.53
CA GLY A 537 -31.17 -0.80 10.45
C GLY A 537 -30.21 -1.65 9.61
N LEU A 538 -28.98 -1.90 10.09
CA LEU A 538 -28.14 -2.95 9.53
C LEU A 538 -28.65 -4.32 9.95
N ASN A 539 -28.65 -5.27 9.01
CA ASN A 539 -28.92 -6.68 9.30
C ASN A 539 -27.73 -7.30 10.05
N PRO A 540 -27.94 -8.39 10.82
CA PRO A 540 -26.86 -8.97 11.62
C PRO A 540 -25.65 -9.41 10.79
N TRP A 541 -25.86 -9.96 9.59
CA TRP A 541 -24.75 -10.31 8.70
C TRP A 541 -23.97 -9.06 8.25
N GLU A 542 -24.65 -7.95 7.95
CA GLU A 542 -24.00 -6.68 7.57
C GLU A 542 -23.13 -6.13 8.71
N ILE A 543 -23.57 -6.30 9.97
CA ILE A 543 -22.78 -5.90 11.15
C ILE A 543 -21.53 -6.78 11.26
N LEU A 544 -21.70 -8.09 11.10
CA LEU A 544 -20.62 -9.07 11.27
C LEU A 544 -19.51 -8.89 10.22
N ILE A 545 -19.88 -8.68 8.95
CA ILE A 545 -18.89 -8.62 7.84
C ILE A 545 -18.49 -7.21 7.42
N SER A 546 -19.05 -6.16 8.05
CA SER A 546 -18.70 -4.77 7.74
C SER A 546 -17.19 -4.56 7.81
N GLU A 547 -16.64 -3.93 6.78
CA GLU A 547 -15.22 -3.56 6.68
C GLU A 547 -15.00 -2.06 6.98
N ALA A 548 -15.89 -1.47 7.79
CA ALA A 548 -15.72 -0.10 8.28
C ALA A 548 -14.32 0.08 8.92
N GLN A 549 -13.69 1.22 8.66
CA GLN A 549 -12.30 1.45 9.00
C GLN A 549 -12.07 1.87 10.46
N GLU A 550 -10.79 1.94 10.84
CA GLU A 550 -10.30 2.36 12.17
C GLU A 550 -10.84 1.56 13.35
N ARG A 551 -10.91 0.24 13.21
CA ARG A 551 -11.35 -0.67 14.27
C ARG A 551 -10.26 -1.67 14.66
N MET A 552 -10.19 -1.99 15.95
CA MET A 552 -9.39 -3.08 16.51
C MET A 552 -10.26 -3.96 17.40
N SER A 553 -9.97 -5.26 17.41
CA SER A 553 -10.60 -6.25 18.28
C SER A 553 -9.62 -6.73 19.35
N LEU A 554 -10.09 -6.83 20.59
CA LEU A 554 -9.26 -7.14 21.75
C LEU A 554 -9.86 -8.23 22.63
N ALA A 555 -8.98 -9.00 23.27
CA ALA A 555 -9.31 -9.86 24.41
C ALA A 555 -8.90 -9.15 25.71
N VAL A 556 -9.89 -8.73 26.49
CA VAL A 556 -9.71 -7.95 27.72
C VAL A 556 -10.10 -8.80 28.93
N PRO A 557 -9.21 -9.02 29.91
CA PRO A 557 -9.55 -9.72 31.13
C PRO A 557 -10.73 -9.03 31.87
N PRO A 558 -11.72 -9.78 32.38
CA PRO A 558 -12.89 -9.19 33.03
C PRO A 558 -12.56 -8.28 34.23
N ASP A 559 -11.45 -8.52 34.93
CA ASP A 559 -10.99 -7.69 36.04
C ASP A 559 -10.34 -6.36 35.62
N GLN A 560 -9.95 -6.24 34.34
CA GLN A 560 -9.31 -5.04 33.77
C GLN A 560 -10.28 -4.12 33.00
N ILE A 561 -11.48 -4.60 32.68
CA ILE A 561 -12.40 -3.92 31.77
C ILE A 561 -12.79 -2.50 32.22
N ASP A 562 -13.01 -2.30 33.52
CA ASP A 562 -13.42 -0.99 34.05
C ASP A 562 -12.32 0.06 33.85
N GLU A 563 -11.07 -0.31 34.10
CA GLU A 563 -9.92 0.57 33.86
C GLU A 563 -9.72 0.80 32.36
N PHE A 564 -9.85 -0.25 31.54
CA PHE A 564 -9.74 -0.16 30.08
C PHE A 564 -10.75 0.84 29.50
N LEU A 565 -12.04 0.69 29.84
CA LEU A 565 -13.10 1.59 29.37
C LEU A 565 -12.96 3.00 29.94
N ALA A 566 -12.52 3.15 31.19
CA ALA A 566 -12.25 4.46 31.77
C ALA A 566 -11.10 5.18 31.05
N MET A 567 -10.06 4.45 30.66
CA MET A 567 -8.96 5.00 29.88
C MET A 567 -9.42 5.36 28.45
N ALA A 568 -10.15 4.49 27.77
CA ALA A 568 -10.69 4.78 26.43
C ALA A 568 -11.49 6.10 26.41
N ARG A 569 -12.38 6.31 27.40
CA ARG A 569 -13.13 7.56 27.56
C ARG A 569 -12.25 8.80 27.72
N ARG A 570 -11.12 8.70 28.42
CA ARG A 570 -10.19 9.83 28.62
C ARG A 570 -9.48 10.25 27.33
N PHE A 571 -9.21 9.30 26.43
CA PHE A 571 -8.64 9.58 25.11
C PHE A 571 -9.71 9.94 24.07
N GLY A 572 -10.99 9.80 24.42
CA GLY A 572 -12.13 9.99 23.52
C GLY A 572 -12.20 8.90 22.44
N VAL A 573 -11.88 7.66 22.82
CA VAL A 573 -11.98 6.47 21.98
C VAL A 573 -13.23 5.70 22.39
N GLU A 574 -14.06 5.32 21.41
CA GLU A 574 -15.22 4.45 21.65
C GLU A 574 -14.74 3.01 21.81
N ALA A 575 -15.18 2.35 22.88
CA ALA A 575 -14.80 0.98 23.23
C ALA A 575 -16.04 0.26 23.76
N THR A 576 -16.36 -0.90 23.19
CA THR A 576 -17.61 -1.62 23.46
C THR A 576 -17.33 -3.10 23.68
N VAL A 577 -17.84 -3.64 24.78
CA VAL A 577 -17.85 -5.09 25.06
C VAL A 577 -18.96 -5.72 24.23
N LEU A 578 -18.63 -6.72 23.41
CA LEU A 578 -19.56 -7.40 22.51
C LEU A 578 -19.89 -8.84 22.97
N GLY A 579 -19.09 -9.41 23.85
CA GLY A 579 -19.24 -10.80 24.27
C GLY A 579 -18.02 -11.34 25.01
N GLU A 580 -17.81 -12.64 24.93
CA GLU A 580 -16.70 -13.35 25.58
C GLU A 580 -16.10 -14.43 24.68
N PHE A 581 -14.80 -14.66 24.85
CA PHE A 581 -14.10 -15.81 24.28
C PHE A 581 -14.40 -17.08 25.09
N THR A 582 -14.50 -18.22 24.41
CA THR A 582 -14.89 -19.51 25.02
C THR A 582 -13.99 -20.63 24.50
N ASP A 583 -14.12 -21.83 25.07
CA ASP A 583 -13.48 -23.08 24.62
C ASP A 583 -14.51 -24.07 24.03
N SER A 584 -15.65 -23.56 23.57
CA SER A 584 -16.83 -24.36 23.21
C SER A 584 -16.75 -25.09 21.87
N GLY A 585 -15.70 -24.86 21.08
CA GLY A 585 -15.52 -25.39 19.72
C GLY A 585 -16.34 -24.67 18.64
N VAL A 586 -17.02 -23.57 18.98
CA VAL A 586 -18.02 -22.92 18.11
C VAL A 586 -17.86 -21.40 18.05
N PHE A 587 -18.11 -20.87 16.86
CA PHE A 587 -18.33 -19.45 16.59
C PHE A 587 -19.83 -19.13 16.77
N HIS A 588 -20.21 -18.61 17.95
CA HIS A 588 -21.61 -18.37 18.32
C HIS A 588 -21.97 -16.89 18.25
N MET A 589 -22.73 -16.50 17.23
CA MET A 589 -23.23 -15.13 17.08
C MET A 589 -24.69 -15.03 17.49
N GLN A 590 -25.00 -14.00 18.26
CA GLN A 590 -26.35 -13.65 18.71
C GLN A 590 -26.74 -12.25 18.20
N TYR A 591 -28.04 -11.99 18.18
CA TYR A 591 -28.62 -10.66 18.01
C TYR A 591 -29.70 -10.47 19.08
N GLY A 592 -29.30 -9.88 20.20
CA GLY A 592 -30.05 -9.94 21.45
C GLY A 592 -30.18 -11.40 21.92
N GLU A 593 -31.39 -11.82 22.27
CA GLU A 593 -31.64 -13.18 22.77
C GLU A 593 -31.61 -14.27 21.68
N ARG A 594 -31.58 -13.90 20.39
CA ARG A 594 -31.67 -14.85 19.27
C ARG A 594 -30.29 -15.25 18.77
N THR A 595 -30.01 -16.55 18.69
CA THR A 595 -28.86 -17.08 17.93
C THR A 595 -29.04 -16.82 16.44
N VAL A 596 -28.03 -16.25 15.80
CA VAL A 596 -28.03 -15.95 14.36
C VAL A 596 -26.93 -16.68 13.60
N ALA A 597 -25.86 -17.14 14.26
CA ALA A 597 -24.90 -18.06 13.67
C ALA A 597 -24.37 -19.07 14.71
N TRP A 598 -24.19 -20.32 14.28
CA TRP A 598 -23.62 -21.41 15.06
C TRP A 598 -22.75 -22.28 14.15
N LEU A 599 -21.48 -21.89 14.03
CA LEU A 599 -20.52 -22.56 13.14
C LEU A 599 -19.44 -23.28 13.96
N PRO A 600 -19.22 -24.59 13.77
CA PRO A 600 -18.06 -25.27 14.32
C PRO A 600 -16.77 -24.65 13.77
N MET A 601 -15.83 -24.33 14.67
CA MET A 601 -14.57 -23.66 14.30
C MET A 601 -13.75 -24.48 13.28
N GLU A 602 -13.74 -25.81 13.46
CA GLU A 602 -13.06 -26.73 12.54
C GLU A 602 -13.64 -26.66 11.12
N PHE A 603 -14.97 -26.60 10.97
CA PHE A 603 -15.57 -26.51 9.64
C PHE A 603 -15.33 -25.14 9.00
N MET A 604 -15.43 -24.07 9.79
CA MET A 604 -15.18 -22.70 9.34
C MET A 604 -13.77 -22.56 8.74
N HIS A 605 -12.73 -23.11 9.40
CA HIS A 605 -11.34 -22.91 8.99
C HIS A 605 -10.79 -24.05 8.10
N GLU A 606 -11.14 -25.31 8.38
CA GLU A 606 -10.56 -26.50 7.72
C GLU A 606 -11.54 -27.23 6.77
N GLY A 607 -12.76 -26.74 6.62
CA GLY A 607 -13.81 -27.40 5.81
C GLY A 607 -13.56 -27.41 4.29
N LEU A 608 -12.66 -26.56 3.78
CA LEU A 608 -12.38 -26.42 2.34
C LEU A 608 -11.09 -27.17 1.94
N PRO A 609 -11.15 -28.14 0.99
CA PRO A 609 -9.97 -28.84 0.52
C PRO A 609 -9.06 -27.95 -0.36
N PRO A 610 -7.76 -28.28 -0.47
CA PRO A 610 -6.83 -27.51 -1.31
C PRO A 610 -7.18 -27.54 -2.80
N LEU A 611 -7.12 -26.38 -3.45
CA LEU A 611 -7.32 -26.21 -4.88
C LEU A 611 -6.29 -27.01 -5.70
N GLN A 612 -6.70 -27.57 -6.84
CA GLN A 612 -5.80 -28.28 -7.76
C GLN A 612 -5.50 -27.40 -8.97
N LEU A 613 -4.22 -27.07 -9.19
CA LEU A 613 -3.79 -26.05 -10.15
C LEU A 613 -2.80 -26.63 -11.17
N PRO A 614 -3.18 -26.77 -12.46
CA PRO A 614 -2.21 -27.12 -13.51
C PRO A 614 -1.29 -25.93 -13.80
N ALA A 615 0.00 -26.19 -13.99
CA ALA A 615 0.99 -25.18 -14.36
C ALA A 615 1.94 -25.72 -15.43
N LYS A 616 2.16 -24.97 -16.51
CA LYS A 616 3.10 -25.35 -17.57
C LYS A 616 3.94 -24.17 -18.03
N TRP A 617 5.25 -24.27 -17.84
CA TRP A 617 6.19 -23.25 -18.28
C TRP A 617 6.51 -23.42 -19.76
N THR A 618 6.31 -22.35 -20.54
CA THR A 618 6.76 -22.26 -21.93
C THR A 618 7.52 -20.94 -22.06
N PRO A 619 8.86 -20.97 -22.03
CA PRO A 619 9.67 -19.76 -22.07
C PRO A 619 9.27 -18.87 -23.27
N PRO A 620 8.98 -17.57 -23.07
CA PRO A 620 8.82 -16.65 -24.18
C PRO A 620 10.16 -16.48 -24.90
N TRP A 621 10.10 -16.00 -26.15
CA TRP A 621 11.29 -15.69 -26.93
C TRP A 621 11.15 -14.33 -27.60
N HIS A 622 12.10 -13.46 -27.34
CA HIS A 622 12.25 -12.16 -27.99
C HIS A 622 13.54 -12.13 -28.79
N GLU A 623 13.54 -11.53 -29.98
CA GLU A 623 14.78 -11.38 -30.75
C GLU A 623 15.70 -10.35 -30.10
N GLU A 624 17.01 -10.63 -30.08
CA GLU A 624 18.01 -9.66 -29.60
C GLU A 624 18.15 -8.50 -30.59
N PRO A 625 17.96 -7.25 -30.14
CA PRO A 625 18.12 -6.10 -31.02
C PRO A 625 19.55 -5.89 -31.50
N GLU A 626 19.71 -5.37 -32.72
CA GLU A 626 20.99 -4.83 -33.17
C GLU A 626 21.26 -3.48 -32.49
N LEU A 627 22.29 -3.45 -31.64
CA LEU A 627 22.69 -2.24 -30.94
C LEU A 627 23.45 -1.28 -31.88
N VAL A 628 22.90 -0.08 -32.09
CA VAL A 628 23.55 0.95 -32.91
C VAL A 628 24.65 1.64 -32.11
N CYS A 629 25.89 1.55 -32.59
CA CYS A 629 27.00 2.33 -32.04
C CYS A 629 27.04 3.73 -32.67
N SER A 630 26.41 4.71 -32.02
CA SER A 630 26.35 6.10 -32.52
C SER A 630 27.65 6.89 -32.28
N GLY A 631 28.44 6.52 -31.26
CA GLY A 631 29.61 7.28 -30.81
C GLY A 631 29.29 8.52 -29.97
N ASP A 632 28.00 8.85 -29.79
CA ASP A 632 27.48 9.91 -28.92
C ASP A 632 26.14 9.45 -28.35
N TYR A 633 26.04 9.40 -27.02
CA TYR A 633 24.88 8.91 -26.27
C TYR A 633 24.28 9.98 -25.35
N ASN A 634 24.63 11.27 -25.53
CA ASN A 634 24.05 12.35 -24.72
C ASN A 634 22.52 12.39 -24.80
N ALA A 635 21.97 12.31 -26.01
CA ALA A 635 20.52 12.36 -26.21
C ALA A 635 19.82 11.14 -25.59
N ASP A 636 20.46 9.97 -25.62
CA ASP A 636 19.93 8.76 -25.00
C ASP A 636 19.92 8.87 -23.46
N LEU A 637 20.99 9.41 -22.86
CA LEU A 637 21.04 9.67 -21.42
C LEU A 637 19.97 10.69 -21.01
N LEU A 638 19.84 11.82 -21.71
CA LEU A 638 18.82 12.82 -21.37
C LEU A 638 17.39 12.29 -21.52
N ALA A 639 17.13 11.48 -22.56
CA ALA A 639 15.84 10.84 -22.76
C ALA A 639 15.54 9.78 -21.69
N LEU A 640 16.55 9.01 -21.24
CA LEU A 640 16.40 8.10 -20.11
C LEU A 640 16.14 8.86 -18.81
N LEU A 641 16.88 9.92 -18.51
CA LEU A 641 16.64 10.74 -17.31
C LEU A 641 15.22 11.32 -17.28
N GLY A 642 14.65 11.66 -18.44
CA GLY A 642 13.26 12.10 -18.57
C GLY A 642 12.21 10.98 -18.62
N SER A 643 12.58 9.70 -18.62
CA SER A 643 11.62 8.60 -18.69
C SER A 643 10.84 8.46 -17.38
N LEU A 644 9.60 7.97 -17.43
CA LEU A 644 8.74 7.90 -16.23
C LEU A 644 9.34 7.06 -15.10
N ASN A 645 10.03 5.96 -15.42
CA ASN A 645 10.65 5.08 -14.42
C ASN A 645 11.91 5.70 -13.80
N VAL A 646 12.65 6.53 -14.53
CA VAL A 646 13.93 7.13 -14.06
C VAL A 646 13.76 8.55 -13.50
N CYS A 647 12.89 9.38 -14.07
CA CYS A 647 12.78 10.80 -13.75
C CYS A 647 12.50 11.10 -12.26
N SER A 648 12.69 12.35 -11.88
CA SER A 648 12.44 12.80 -10.51
C SER A 648 11.02 12.56 -10.06
N LYS A 649 10.88 11.98 -8.87
CA LYS A 649 9.59 11.77 -8.20
C LYS A 649 9.24 12.90 -7.20
N GLU A 650 9.90 14.05 -7.33
CA GLU A 650 9.85 15.18 -6.38
C GLU A 650 8.44 15.75 -6.17
N SER A 651 7.62 15.80 -7.23
CA SER A 651 6.24 16.29 -7.15
C SER A 651 5.33 15.43 -6.26
N VAL A 652 5.66 14.15 -6.09
CA VAL A 652 4.95 13.23 -5.20
C VAL A 652 5.57 13.26 -3.82
N VAL A 653 6.86 12.96 -3.74
CA VAL A 653 7.55 12.71 -2.47
C VAL A 653 7.47 13.93 -1.55
N ARG A 654 7.62 15.16 -2.08
CA ARG A 654 7.56 16.39 -1.26
C ARG A 654 6.18 16.70 -0.65
N ARG A 655 5.12 15.97 -1.03
CA ARG A 655 3.80 16.09 -0.40
C ARG A 655 3.73 15.36 0.93
N TYR A 656 4.58 14.35 1.13
CA TYR A 656 4.57 13.52 2.32
C TYR A 656 5.44 14.10 3.42
N ASP A 657 5.03 13.88 4.67
CA ASP A 657 5.88 14.14 5.82
C ASP A 657 6.98 13.07 5.90
N HIS A 658 8.22 13.53 6.08
CA HIS A 658 9.40 12.68 6.23
C HIS A 658 10.13 12.90 7.57
N GLU A 659 9.59 13.72 8.47
CA GLU A 659 10.31 14.31 9.61
C GLU A 659 9.60 14.11 10.94
N VAL A 660 8.29 13.88 10.93
CA VAL A 660 7.50 13.67 12.14
C VAL A 660 8.13 12.55 12.98
N GLN A 661 8.08 12.73 14.30
CA GLN A 661 8.83 11.96 15.31
C GLN A 661 10.34 12.24 15.41
N GLY A 662 10.96 12.94 14.45
CA GLY A 662 12.35 13.42 14.54
C GLY A 662 13.43 12.34 14.43
N GLY A 663 13.10 11.19 13.84
CA GLY A 663 13.99 10.02 13.73
C GLY A 663 14.74 9.89 12.41
N SER A 664 14.36 10.62 11.36
CA SER A 664 14.89 10.43 10.00
C SER A 664 16.37 10.82 9.89
N VAL A 665 17.17 9.95 9.26
CA VAL A 665 18.61 10.14 9.04
C VAL A 665 18.93 10.23 7.56
N VAL A 666 18.59 9.20 6.79
CA VAL A 666 18.64 9.22 5.31
C VAL A 666 17.20 9.30 4.81
N LYS A 667 16.93 10.35 4.04
CA LYS A 667 15.60 10.71 3.53
C LYS A 667 15.48 10.31 2.04
N PRO A 668 14.27 10.30 1.48
CA PRO A 668 14.06 10.00 0.06
C PRO A 668 14.91 10.85 -0.89
N PHE A 669 15.20 12.10 -0.53
CA PHE A 669 16.13 12.95 -1.27
C PHE A 669 17.35 13.36 -0.45
N THR A 670 18.51 13.34 -1.12
CA THR A 670 19.84 13.66 -0.57
C THR A 670 20.58 14.64 -1.50
N GLY A 671 21.87 14.85 -1.26
CA GLY A 671 22.67 15.81 -2.02
C GLY A 671 22.61 17.25 -1.51
N VAL A 672 23.32 18.14 -2.21
CA VAL A 672 23.57 19.54 -1.79
C VAL A 672 22.26 20.33 -1.64
N ALA A 673 21.25 20.03 -2.46
CA ALA A 673 19.96 20.70 -2.46
C ALA A 673 18.80 19.82 -1.95
N ASN A 674 19.07 18.60 -1.45
CA ASN A 674 18.06 17.61 -1.06
C ASN A 674 17.05 17.35 -2.20
N ASP A 675 17.59 17.04 -3.36
CA ASP A 675 16.86 16.83 -4.61
C ASP A 675 17.51 15.77 -5.52
N GLY A 676 18.52 15.03 -5.05
CA GLY A 676 18.95 13.78 -5.67
C GLY A 676 18.31 12.59 -4.99
N PRO A 677 18.10 11.45 -5.67
CA PRO A 677 17.46 10.28 -5.08
C PRO A 677 18.28 9.69 -3.90
N SER A 678 17.70 8.72 -3.22
CA SER A 678 18.38 7.92 -2.20
C SER A 678 18.02 6.46 -2.38
N ASP A 679 19.01 5.57 -2.26
CA ASP A 679 18.83 4.12 -2.45
C ASP A 679 17.90 3.50 -1.39
N ALA A 680 17.99 3.98 -0.15
CA ALA A 680 17.25 3.46 0.99
C ALA A 680 16.99 4.53 2.05
N ALA A 681 16.13 4.21 3.01
CA ALA A 681 15.85 5.07 4.16
C ALA A 681 16.57 4.56 5.41
N VAL A 682 17.01 5.50 6.25
CA VAL A 682 17.58 5.22 7.57
C VAL A 682 16.85 6.03 8.62
N VAL A 683 16.29 5.37 9.63
CA VAL A 683 15.49 5.99 10.70
C VAL A 683 16.01 5.55 12.07
N ARG A 684 16.06 6.45 13.05
CA ARG A 684 16.36 6.17 14.46
C ARG A 684 15.05 6.01 15.22
N PRO A 685 14.60 4.78 15.53
CA PRO A 685 13.32 4.57 16.21
C PRO A 685 13.38 4.91 17.71
N ILE A 686 14.59 4.92 18.30
CA ILE A 686 14.86 5.27 19.70
C ILE A 686 15.76 6.51 19.70
N LEU A 687 15.23 7.66 20.11
CA LEU A 687 15.91 8.96 19.96
C LEU A 687 17.13 9.14 20.86
N GLU A 688 17.24 8.34 21.92
CA GLU A 688 18.40 8.29 22.82
C GLU A 688 19.52 7.37 22.32
N SER A 689 19.27 6.54 21.30
CA SER A 689 20.26 5.62 20.71
C SER A 689 20.66 6.05 19.30
N PHE A 690 21.89 5.77 18.88
CA PHE A 690 22.31 5.92 17.49
C PHE A 690 22.04 4.67 16.64
N GLU A 691 21.58 3.58 17.25
CA GLU A 691 21.08 2.43 16.49
C GLU A 691 19.93 2.88 15.58
N GLY A 692 19.96 2.43 14.33
CA GLY A 692 18.98 2.78 13.31
C GLY A 692 18.38 1.56 12.65
N VAL A 693 17.30 1.81 11.93
CA VAL A 693 16.62 0.88 11.05
C VAL A 693 16.89 1.32 9.62
N VAL A 694 17.25 0.38 8.77
CA VAL A 694 17.35 0.58 7.33
C VAL A 694 16.22 -0.16 6.65
N THR A 695 15.53 0.50 5.72
CA THR A 695 14.51 -0.12 4.88
C THR A 695 14.73 0.22 3.42
N ALA A 696 14.53 -0.76 2.55
CA ALA A 696 14.66 -0.64 1.11
C ALA A 696 13.72 -1.63 0.40
N HIS A 697 13.61 -1.52 -0.91
CA HIS A 697 12.84 -2.45 -1.73
C HIS A 697 13.44 -2.59 -3.13
N GLY A 698 12.96 -3.59 -3.87
CA GLY A 698 13.25 -3.81 -5.28
C GLY A 698 12.01 -4.32 -6.01
N ILE A 699 11.85 -3.93 -7.28
CA ILE A 699 10.66 -4.20 -8.09
C ILE A 699 10.97 -4.01 -9.58
N CYS A 700 10.94 -5.10 -10.36
CA CYS A 700 11.36 -5.06 -11.77
C CYS A 700 10.38 -5.83 -12.70
N PRO A 701 9.10 -5.39 -12.82
CA PRO A 701 8.04 -6.18 -13.46
C PRO A 701 8.27 -6.45 -14.95
N ARG A 702 8.99 -5.59 -15.69
CA ARG A 702 9.25 -5.82 -17.12
C ARG A 702 10.09 -7.07 -17.38
N TYR A 703 10.90 -7.50 -16.42
CA TYR A 703 11.65 -8.75 -16.52
C TYR A 703 10.74 -9.99 -16.57
N SER A 704 9.48 -9.88 -16.12
CA SER A 704 8.48 -10.95 -16.23
C SER A 704 8.08 -11.28 -17.68
N ASP A 705 8.33 -10.37 -18.63
CA ASP A 705 8.09 -10.59 -20.06
C ASP A 705 9.09 -11.59 -20.67
N ILE A 706 10.20 -11.85 -19.98
CA ILE A 706 11.22 -12.83 -20.35
C ILE A 706 11.17 -14.02 -19.38
N ASP A 707 11.34 -13.77 -18.08
CA ASP A 707 11.37 -14.84 -17.07
C ASP A 707 11.10 -14.34 -15.64
N THR A 708 10.05 -14.86 -15.00
CA THR A 708 9.69 -14.50 -13.64
C THR A 708 10.63 -15.03 -12.55
N TYR A 709 11.47 -16.03 -12.86
CA TYR A 709 12.56 -16.43 -11.98
C TYR A 709 13.59 -15.29 -11.87
N HIS A 710 14.04 -14.77 -13.02
CA HIS A 710 15.03 -13.71 -13.06
C HIS A 710 14.44 -12.34 -12.64
N MET A 711 13.17 -12.07 -12.92
CA MET A 711 12.45 -10.94 -12.30
C MET A 711 12.57 -10.98 -10.77
N THR A 712 12.24 -12.12 -10.16
CA THR A 712 12.27 -12.23 -8.69
C THR A 712 13.69 -12.13 -8.15
N ALA A 713 14.66 -12.76 -8.81
CA ALA A 713 16.05 -12.70 -8.40
C ALA A 713 16.57 -11.25 -8.38
N ASN A 714 16.26 -10.46 -9.42
CA ASN A 714 16.66 -9.06 -9.50
C ASN A 714 15.93 -8.20 -8.47
N ALA A 715 14.63 -8.39 -8.24
CA ALA A 715 13.89 -7.67 -7.20
C ALA A 715 14.46 -7.90 -5.79
N VAL A 716 14.79 -9.16 -5.45
CA VAL A 716 15.43 -9.49 -4.17
C VAL A 716 16.84 -8.92 -4.07
N ASP A 717 17.63 -9.00 -5.14
CA ASP A 717 18.97 -8.44 -5.18
C ASP A 717 18.97 -6.91 -5.04
N GLU A 718 18.11 -6.22 -5.78
CA GLU A 718 17.97 -4.77 -5.75
C GLU A 718 17.57 -4.26 -4.36
N ALA A 719 16.59 -4.91 -3.72
CA ALA A 719 16.21 -4.55 -2.35
C ALA A 719 17.39 -4.63 -1.38
N LEU A 720 18.16 -5.72 -1.45
CA LEU A 720 19.33 -5.90 -0.60
C LEU A 720 20.49 -4.98 -0.99
N ARG A 721 20.66 -4.71 -2.29
CA ARG A 721 21.69 -3.83 -2.85
C ARG A 721 21.48 -2.39 -2.40
N ASN A 722 20.24 -1.91 -2.42
CA ASN A 722 19.82 -0.61 -1.89
C ASN A 722 20.04 -0.51 -0.38
N TYR A 723 19.60 -1.53 0.37
CA TYR A 723 19.82 -1.63 1.82
C TYR A 723 21.32 -1.58 2.19
N VAL A 724 22.15 -2.29 1.45
CA VAL A 724 23.60 -2.31 1.66
C VAL A 724 24.24 -0.98 1.24
N ALA A 725 23.78 -0.31 0.19
CA ALA A 725 24.36 0.94 -0.32
C ALA A 725 24.47 2.00 0.78
N VAL A 726 23.44 2.14 1.61
CA VAL A 726 23.42 3.09 2.74
C VAL A 726 24.14 2.59 3.99
N GLY A 727 24.78 1.41 3.94
CA GLY A 727 25.56 0.83 5.03
C GLY A 727 24.84 -0.22 5.88
N GLY A 728 23.67 -0.70 5.44
CA GLY A 728 22.94 -1.78 6.13
C GLY A 728 23.78 -3.05 6.32
N SER A 729 23.60 -3.74 7.45
CA SER A 729 24.30 -4.99 7.77
C SER A 729 23.52 -6.21 7.28
N LEU A 730 24.23 -7.19 6.69
CA LEU A 730 23.66 -8.47 6.30
C LEU A 730 23.44 -9.43 7.49
N ASP A 731 23.92 -9.08 8.69
CA ASP A 731 23.78 -9.94 9.87
C ASP A 731 22.38 -9.85 10.51
N LEU A 732 21.67 -8.74 10.32
CA LEU A 732 20.32 -8.50 10.86
C LEU A 732 19.48 -7.78 9.80
N VAL A 733 18.98 -8.56 8.85
CA VAL A 733 18.09 -8.12 7.78
C VAL A 733 17.06 -9.20 7.48
N ALA A 734 15.82 -8.81 7.29
CA ALA A 734 14.70 -9.70 6.95
C ALA A 734 13.98 -9.18 5.70
N GLY A 735 13.39 -10.11 4.93
CA GLY A 735 12.67 -9.83 3.69
C GLY A 735 11.15 -9.98 3.84
N LEU A 736 10.42 -9.28 2.98
CA LEU A 736 8.98 -9.38 2.79
C LEU A 736 8.65 -9.57 1.31
N ASP A 737 7.76 -10.52 1.02
CA ASP A 737 7.33 -10.88 -0.33
C ASP A 737 5.88 -10.46 -0.62
N ASN A 738 5.69 -9.51 -1.54
CA ASN A 738 4.39 -8.97 -1.90
C ASN A 738 4.07 -9.23 -3.38
N TYR A 739 3.29 -10.28 -3.62
CA TYR A 739 2.92 -10.76 -4.95
C TYR A 739 1.69 -10.02 -5.50
N CYS A 740 1.79 -9.47 -6.70
CA CYS A 740 0.65 -9.01 -7.49
C CYS A 740 0.63 -9.77 -8.82
N TRP A 741 -0.37 -10.62 -9.00
CA TRP A 741 -0.46 -11.51 -10.15
C TRP A 741 -1.78 -11.36 -10.90
N CYS A 742 -1.71 -11.49 -12.23
CA CYS A 742 -2.88 -11.76 -13.04
C CYS A 742 -3.44 -13.16 -12.72
N ASP A 743 -4.70 -13.42 -13.08
CA ASP A 743 -5.41 -14.66 -12.74
C ASP A 743 -4.64 -15.90 -13.24
N PRO A 744 -4.11 -16.74 -12.32
CA PRO A 744 -3.38 -17.93 -12.71
C PRO A 744 -4.28 -19.16 -12.85
N VAL A 745 -5.59 -19.04 -12.60
CA VAL A 745 -6.52 -20.18 -12.58
C VAL A 745 -7.07 -20.44 -13.99
N LEU A 746 -6.90 -21.68 -14.47
CA LEU A 746 -7.46 -22.12 -15.75
C LEU A 746 -8.99 -22.00 -15.75
N SER A 747 -9.52 -21.20 -16.66
CA SER A 747 -10.96 -21.06 -16.91
C SER A 747 -11.24 -20.71 -18.37
N GLU A 748 -12.51 -20.68 -18.78
CA GLU A 748 -12.89 -20.21 -20.13
C GLU A 748 -12.42 -18.77 -20.41
N LYS A 749 -12.37 -17.91 -19.37
CA LYS A 749 -11.90 -16.51 -19.47
C LYS A 749 -10.38 -16.35 -19.37
N THR A 750 -9.70 -17.39 -18.88
CA THR A 750 -8.25 -17.41 -18.64
C THR A 750 -7.67 -18.73 -19.14
N PRO A 751 -7.69 -18.97 -20.47
CA PRO A 751 -7.17 -20.20 -21.05
C PRO A 751 -5.65 -20.32 -20.89
N ASP A 752 -4.96 -19.20 -20.69
CA ASP A 752 -3.52 -19.09 -20.41
C ASP A 752 -3.18 -19.22 -18.91
N GLY A 753 -4.17 -19.53 -18.05
CA GLY A 753 -3.98 -19.72 -16.61
C GLY A 753 -2.81 -20.64 -16.24
N PRO A 754 -2.62 -21.81 -16.87
CA PRO A 754 -1.48 -22.69 -16.58
C PRO A 754 -0.11 -22.06 -16.83
N TYR A 755 0.00 -21.13 -17.78
CA TYR A 755 1.25 -20.39 -18.03
C TYR A 755 1.49 -19.35 -16.93
N LYS A 756 0.45 -18.59 -16.55
CA LYS A 756 0.50 -17.61 -15.45
C LYS A 756 0.79 -18.27 -14.11
N MET A 757 0.23 -19.46 -13.87
CA MET A 757 0.54 -20.29 -12.71
C MET A 757 2.00 -20.79 -12.72
N ALA A 758 2.52 -21.17 -13.89
CA ALA A 758 3.93 -21.54 -14.02
C ALA A 758 4.87 -20.35 -13.79
N GLN A 759 4.50 -19.15 -14.23
CA GLN A 759 5.23 -17.93 -13.90
C GLN A 759 5.29 -17.73 -12.38
N LEU A 760 4.19 -17.98 -11.65
CA LEU A 760 4.13 -17.84 -10.19
C LEU A 760 5.02 -18.87 -9.49
N VAL A 761 5.04 -20.12 -9.97
CA VAL A 761 5.96 -21.17 -9.49
C VAL A 761 7.42 -20.74 -9.66
N ARG A 762 7.80 -20.22 -10.83
CA ARG A 762 9.17 -19.78 -11.12
C ARG A 762 9.61 -18.62 -10.22
N SER A 763 8.72 -17.67 -9.98
CA SER A 763 8.98 -16.57 -9.04
C SER A 763 9.22 -17.10 -7.62
N ASN A 764 8.39 -18.02 -7.14
CA ASN A 764 8.58 -18.63 -5.81
C ASN A 764 9.87 -19.48 -5.71
N GLN A 765 10.27 -20.17 -6.79
CA GLN A 765 11.54 -20.89 -6.84
C GLN A 765 12.73 -19.94 -6.69
N ALA A 766 12.73 -18.83 -7.44
CA ALA A 766 13.76 -17.80 -7.30
C ALA A 766 13.79 -17.17 -5.92
N LEU A 767 12.62 -16.89 -5.33
CA LEU A 767 12.51 -16.37 -3.97
C LEU A 767 13.24 -17.28 -2.97
N TYR A 768 12.96 -18.59 -3.04
CA TYR A 768 13.62 -19.59 -2.21
C TYR A 768 15.13 -19.62 -2.45
N ASP A 769 15.57 -19.76 -3.70
CA ASP A 769 16.98 -19.92 -4.05
C ASP A 769 17.81 -18.69 -3.61
N VAL A 770 17.35 -17.49 -3.96
CA VAL A 770 18.09 -16.25 -3.69
C VAL A 770 18.10 -15.91 -2.20
N CYS A 771 16.97 -16.06 -1.50
CA CYS A 771 16.93 -15.82 -0.06
C CYS A 771 17.79 -16.83 0.71
N MET A 772 17.84 -18.08 0.26
CA MET A 772 18.70 -19.11 0.86
C MET A 772 20.19 -18.82 0.69
N ASP A 773 20.59 -18.26 -0.45
CA ASP A 773 21.97 -17.87 -0.72
C ASP A 773 22.39 -16.60 0.04
N TYR A 774 21.46 -15.66 0.23
CA TYR A 774 21.68 -14.44 1.02
C TYR A 774 21.51 -14.64 2.53
N ASN A 775 21.09 -15.83 2.97
CA ASN A 775 20.67 -16.09 4.36
C ASN A 775 19.64 -15.06 4.84
N LEU A 776 18.65 -14.78 4.00
CA LEU A 776 17.64 -13.76 4.21
C LEU A 776 16.31 -14.42 4.63
N PRO A 777 15.90 -14.34 5.91
CA PRO A 777 14.62 -14.89 6.34
C PRO A 777 13.47 -14.01 5.85
N LEU A 778 12.35 -14.64 5.48
CA LEU A 778 11.09 -13.97 5.16
C LEU A 778 10.24 -13.89 6.43
N ILE A 779 9.78 -12.70 6.82
CA ILE A 779 9.08 -12.52 8.10
C ILE A 779 7.57 -12.25 7.94
N SER A 780 7.17 -11.72 6.79
CA SER A 780 5.78 -11.48 6.40
C SER A 780 5.69 -11.25 4.89
N GLY A 781 4.48 -11.27 4.35
CA GLY A 781 4.23 -10.99 2.94
C GLY A 781 2.75 -10.78 2.69
N LYS A 782 2.38 -10.68 1.41
CA LYS A 782 0.99 -10.65 0.94
C LYS A 782 0.93 -11.14 -0.50
N ASP A 783 -0.22 -11.67 -0.89
CA ASP A 783 -0.54 -11.92 -2.29
C ASP A 783 -1.87 -11.25 -2.68
N SER A 784 -1.86 -10.65 -3.86
CA SER A 784 -3.02 -10.12 -4.57
C SER A 784 -3.11 -10.83 -5.90
N MET A 785 -4.07 -11.74 -6.01
CA MET A 785 -4.37 -12.48 -7.24
C MET A 785 -5.51 -11.78 -7.99
N LYS A 786 -5.72 -12.09 -9.27
CA LYS A 786 -6.78 -11.50 -10.13
C LYS A 786 -6.56 -10.01 -10.47
N ASN A 787 -5.31 -9.64 -10.75
CA ASN A 787 -5.00 -8.32 -11.28
C ASN A 787 -5.23 -8.23 -12.80
N ASP A 788 -6.48 -8.40 -13.19
CA ASP A 788 -6.96 -8.30 -14.57
C ASP A 788 -8.15 -7.35 -14.66
N PHE A 789 -8.30 -6.73 -15.82
CA PHE A 789 -9.52 -6.08 -16.27
C PHE A 789 -10.15 -6.89 -17.41
N TYR A 790 -11.47 -7.07 -17.36
CA TYR A 790 -12.22 -7.69 -18.45
C TYR A 790 -13.62 -7.09 -18.61
N ASP A 791 -13.91 -6.52 -19.79
CA ASP A 791 -15.21 -5.93 -20.12
C ASP A 791 -16.13 -6.84 -20.96
N GLY A 792 -15.73 -8.10 -21.18
CA GLY A 792 -16.41 -9.02 -22.10
C GLY A 792 -15.76 -9.10 -23.48
N THR A 793 -15.00 -8.08 -23.88
CA THR A 793 -14.33 -7.98 -25.19
C THR A 793 -12.82 -7.78 -25.08
N THR A 794 -12.38 -6.95 -24.14
CA THR A 794 -11.00 -6.55 -23.93
C THR A 794 -10.53 -7.10 -22.60
N LYS A 795 -9.41 -7.85 -22.60
CA LYS A 795 -8.71 -8.29 -21.39
C LYS A 795 -7.37 -7.57 -21.29
N ILE A 796 -7.11 -6.95 -20.13
CA ILE A 796 -5.81 -6.35 -19.81
C ILE A 796 -5.30 -7.04 -18.54
N SER A 797 -4.19 -7.77 -18.65
CA SER A 797 -3.50 -8.39 -17.53
C SER A 797 -2.29 -7.55 -17.16
N ILE A 798 -2.06 -7.29 -15.87
CA ILE A 798 -0.80 -6.68 -15.41
C ILE A 798 0.39 -7.60 -15.75
N PRO A 799 1.61 -7.06 -15.93
CA PRO A 799 2.81 -7.87 -15.82
C PRO A 799 2.84 -8.52 -14.42
N PRO A 800 3.17 -9.82 -14.33
CA PRO A 800 3.48 -10.42 -13.04
C PRO A 800 4.48 -9.58 -12.25
N THR A 801 4.15 -9.25 -11.01
CA THR A 801 4.90 -8.29 -10.22
C THR A 801 5.16 -8.83 -8.82
N LEU A 802 6.40 -8.77 -8.38
CA LEU A 802 6.78 -8.98 -6.98
C LEU A 802 7.45 -7.70 -6.48
N LEU A 803 6.86 -7.09 -5.45
CA LEU A 803 7.57 -6.14 -4.60
C LEU A 803 8.30 -6.94 -3.53
N PHE A 804 9.62 -6.78 -3.46
CA PHE A 804 10.41 -7.37 -2.38
C PHE A 804 10.95 -6.26 -1.49
N SER A 805 10.57 -6.25 -0.21
CA SER A 805 11.00 -5.24 0.76
C SER A 805 11.97 -5.86 1.77
N VAL A 806 12.93 -5.07 2.27
CA VAL A 806 13.85 -5.50 3.33
C VAL A 806 13.85 -4.50 4.47
N ILE A 807 13.96 -5.02 5.69
CA ILE A 807 14.16 -4.23 6.90
C ILE A 807 15.29 -4.83 7.73
N GLY A 808 16.13 -3.98 8.30
CA GLY A 808 17.24 -4.43 9.11
C GLY A 808 17.84 -3.35 9.98
N LYS A 809 18.89 -3.71 10.71
CA LYS A 809 19.56 -2.83 11.67
C LYS A 809 20.82 -2.22 11.09
N ILE A 810 21.04 -0.94 11.41
CA ILE A 810 22.37 -0.30 11.38
C ILE A 810 22.78 0.03 12.81
N GLU A 811 23.97 -0.44 13.23
CA GLU A 811 24.44 -0.28 14.62
C GLU A 811 24.67 1.19 15.01
N ASP A 812 25.08 2.03 14.06
CA ASP A 812 25.27 3.46 14.25
C ASP A 812 24.83 4.21 13.00
N ALA A 813 23.67 4.87 13.06
CA ALA A 813 23.11 5.62 11.93
C ALA A 813 24.03 6.75 11.42
N ARG A 814 25.05 7.17 12.19
CA ARG A 814 26.06 8.15 11.73
C ARG A 814 27.08 7.54 10.76
N THR A 815 27.04 6.23 10.53
CA THR A 815 27.83 5.56 9.48
C THR A 815 27.07 5.46 8.16
N ALA A 816 25.82 5.92 8.10
CA ALA A 816 25.02 5.84 6.89
C ALA A 816 25.71 6.58 5.72
N VAL A 817 25.63 5.98 4.55
CA VAL A 817 26.20 6.51 3.29
C VAL A 817 25.06 6.94 2.38
N THR A 818 25.27 7.96 1.57
CA THR A 818 24.32 8.41 0.54
C THR A 818 25.00 8.42 -0.83
N MET A 819 24.21 8.44 -1.89
CA MET A 819 24.68 8.33 -3.27
C MET A 819 25.47 9.54 -3.78
N ASP A 820 25.17 10.75 -3.27
CA ASP A 820 25.71 11.99 -3.83
C ASP A 820 27.24 12.09 -3.65
N VAL A 821 27.94 12.44 -4.73
CA VAL A 821 29.40 12.61 -4.69
C VAL A 821 29.78 13.74 -3.73
N LYS A 822 30.84 13.55 -2.93
CA LYS A 822 31.12 14.45 -1.80
C LYS A 822 32.15 15.54 -2.08
N ARG A 823 33.15 15.25 -2.93
CA ARG A 823 34.25 16.18 -3.22
C ARG A 823 35.02 15.82 -4.49
N PRO A 824 35.61 16.82 -5.18
CA PRO A 824 36.54 16.59 -6.28
C PRO A 824 37.77 15.79 -5.84
N GLY A 825 38.30 14.97 -6.75
CA GLY A 825 39.47 14.13 -6.54
C GLY A 825 39.17 12.76 -5.93
N ASP A 826 37.97 12.53 -5.41
CA ASP A 826 37.55 11.19 -4.97
C ASP A 826 37.60 10.21 -6.16
N ILE A 827 38.12 9.01 -5.90
CA ILE A 827 38.26 7.95 -6.89
C ILE A 827 36.93 7.27 -7.06
N VAL A 828 36.48 7.10 -8.31
CA VAL A 828 35.24 6.40 -8.63
C VAL A 828 35.56 4.93 -8.91
N PHE A 829 34.96 4.05 -8.12
CA PHE A 829 35.00 2.60 -8.28
C PHE A 829 33.64 2.08 -8.74
N LEU A 830 33.66 1.13 -9.66
CA LEU A 830 32.51 0.29 -9.96
C LEU A 830 32.72 -1.07 -9.30
N LEU A 831 31.79 -1.44 -8.44
CA LEU A 831 31.72 -2.76 -7.83
C LEU A 831 30.91 -3.68 -8.73
N GLY A 832 31.52 -4.77 -9.21
CA GLY A 832 30.87 -5.74 -10.08
C GLY A 832 31.29 -5.71 -11.53
N LYS A 833 30.54 -6.44 -12.34
CA LYS A 833 30.77 -6.60 -13.78
C LYS A 833 29.52 -6.24 -14.54
N THR A 834 29.68 -5.49 -15.62
CA THR A 834 28.62 -5.27 -16.61
C THR A 834 28.64 -6.41 -17.61
N GLY A 835 27.47 -6.87 -18.02
CA GLY A 835 27.29 -7.83 -19.10
C GLY A 835 26.36 -7.31 -20.17
N ASP A 836 26.25 -8.07 -21.24
CA ASP A 836 25.27 -7.83 -22.29
C ASP A 836 23.90 -8.33 -21.85
N GLU A 837 23.28 -7.54 -20.97
CA GLU A 837 22.07 -7.88 -20.22
C GLU A 837 21.05 -6.74 -20.33
N LEU A 838 20.77 -6.31 -21.56
CA LEU A 838 19.83 -5.23 -21.87
C LEU A 838 18.37 -5.70 -21.96
N GLY A 839 18.10 -7.00 -21.88
CA GLY A 839 16.77 -7.58 -22.02
C GLY A 839 15.77 -6.97 -21.04
N ALA A 840 14.68 -6.41 -21.58
CA ALA A 840 13.63 -5.69 -20.88
C ALA A 840 14.09 -4.43 -20.10
N SER A 841 15.29 -3.90 -20.37
CA SER A 841 15.80 -2.66 -19.77
C SER A 841 15.02 -1.41 -20.18
N GLU A 842 15.17 -0.33 -19.41
CA GLU A 842 14.65 1.00 -19.75
C GLU A 842 15.26 1.53 -21.06
N TYR A 843 16.53 1.22 -21.34
CA TYR A 843 17.15 1.62 -22.60
C TYR A 843 16.50 0.93 -23.81
N LEU A 844 16.23 -0.38 -23.76
CA LEU A 844 15.52 -1.04 -24.86
C LEU A 844 14.05 -0.61 -24.95
N ALA A 845 13.38 -0.33 -23.81
CA ALA A 845 12.03 0.25 -23.82
C ALA A 845 11.99 1.57 -24.59
N LEU A 846 12.94 2.46 -24.33
CA LEU A 846 13.06 3.74 -25.01
C LEU A 846 13.20 3.58 -26.52
N LYS A 847 13.76 2.45 -26.98
CA LYS A 847 13.88 2.08 -28.40
C LYS A 847 12.69 1.26 -28.94
N GLY A 848 11.67 1.01 -28.13
CA GLY A 848 10.52 0.17 -28.49
C GLY A 848 10.87 -1.31 -28.65
N GLN A 849 11.87 -1.80 -27.91
CA GLN A 849 12.44 -3.13 -28.00
C GLN A 849 12.43 -3.83 -26.63
N ILE A 850 12.53 -5.17 -26.64
CA ILE A 850 12.57 -5.99 -25.42
C ILE A 850 13.91 -6.72 -25.29
N GLY A 851 14.30 -7.55 -26.26
CA GLY A 851 15.47 -8.44 -26.12
C GLY A 851 15.25 -9.56 -25.09
N ASN A 852 16.09 -10.58 -25.09
CA ASN A 852 15.92 -11.79 -24.27
C ASN A 852 17.06 -12.01 -23.26
N ARG A 853 18.14 -11.24 -23.36
CA ARG A 853 19.29 -11.21 -22.44
C ARG A 853 18.95 -10.46 -21.15
N ILE A 854 18.16 -11.09 -20.29
CA ILE A 854 17.78 -10.58 -18.97
C ILE A 854 18.99 -10.52 -18.00
N PRO A 855 19.06 -9.53 -17.08
CA PRO A 855 20.08 -9.52 -16.02
C PRO A 855 20.08 -10.77 -15.14
N LEU A 856 21.26 -11.38 -14.96
CA LEU A 856 21.44 -12.55 -14.11
C LEU A 856 22.15 -12.20 -12.80
N VAL A 857 21.52 -12.57 -11.67
CA VAL A 857 22.06 -12.42 -10.32
C VAL A 857 22.99 -13.58 -9.99
N ASP A 858 24.24 -13.28 -9.64
CA ASP A 858 25.19 -14.23 -9.06
C ASP A 858 25.26 -13.97 -7.56
N THR A 859 24.33 -14.59 -6.82
CA THR A 859 24.13 -14.42 -5.38
C THR A 859 25.40 -14.68 -4.59
N THR A 860 26.17 -15.71 -4.95
CA THR A 860 27.42 -16.07 -4.27
C THR A 860 28.45 -14.94 -4.35
N LYS A 861 28.62 -14.32 -5.53
CA LYS A 861 29.54 -13.19 -5.70
C LYS A 861 28.98 -11.89 -5.14
N ALA A 862 27.68 -11.68 -5.26
CA ALA A 862 26.99 -10.49 -4.72
C ALA A 862 27.11 -10.45 -3.19
N TYR A 863 26.76 -11.54 -2.52
CA TYR A 863 26.80 -11.65 -1.05
C TYR A 863 28.19 -11.35 -0.47
N LYS A 864 29.25 -11.96 -1.02
CA LYS A 864 30.64 -11.69 -0.60
C LYS A 864 31.04 -10.22 -0.77
N ARG A 865 30.54 -9.60 -1.84
CA ARG A 865 30.84 -8.19 -2.15
C ARG A 865 30.08 -7.25 -1.24
N TYR A 866 28.81 -7.52 -0.97
CA TYR A 866 28.00 -6.76 -0.01
C TYR A 866 28.61 -6.83 1.39
N GLN A 867 29.07 -8.00 1.83
CA GLN A 867 29.82 -8.14 3.08
C GLN A 867 31.12 -7.33 3.09
N ALA A 868 31.87 -7.32 1.99
CA ALA A 868 33.10 -6.53 1.87
C ALA A 868 32.82 -5.02 1.87
N TYR A 869 31.79 -4.60 1.14
CA TYR A 869 31.35 -3.20 1.11
C TYR A 869 30.92 -2.74 2.51
N HIS A 870 30.09 -3.51 3.22
CA HIS A 870 29.69 -3.18 4.60
C HIS A 870 30.91 -3.00 5.52
N ARG A 871 31.93 -3.87 5.42
CA ARG A 871 33.19 -3.69 6.15
C ARG A 871 33.93 -2.40 5.76
N ALA A 872 33.89 -1.99 4.49
CA ALA A 872 34.50 -0.73 4.04
C ALA A 872 33.76 0.50 4.57
N VAL A 873 32.43 0.44 4.68
CA VAL A 873 31.62 1.48 5.34
C VAL A 873 32.00 1.61 6.82
N LEU A 874 32.08 0.49 7.55
CA LEU A 874 32.50 0.49 8.95
C LEU A 874 33.94 1.02 9.13
N ALA A 875 34.81 0.76 8.16
CA ALA A 875 36.17 1.29 8.11
C ALA A 875 36.25 2.79 7.76
N ARG A 876 35.12 3.44 7.46
CA ARG A 876 35.02 4.85 7.01
C ARG A 876 35.84 5.14 5.74
N SER A 877 36.01 4.12 4.89
CA SER A 877 36.77 4.23 3.64
C SER A 877 35.89 4.62 2.43
N VAL A 878 34.56 4.60 2.59
CA VAL A 878 33.59 4.97 1.55
C VAL A 878 33.10 6.40 1.76
N ALA A 879 33.09 7.21 0.69
CA ALA A 879 32.58 8.58 0.72
C ALA A 879 31.12 8.67 0.23
N SER A 880 30.79 8.00 -0.88
CA SER A 880 29.43 7.85 -1.39
C SER A 880 29.24 6.49 -2.04
N CYS A 881 27.99 6.04 -2.14
CA CYS A 881 27.63 4.81 -2.83
C CYS A 881 26.22 4.91 -3.38
N HIS A 882 26.06 4.54 -4.65
CA HIS A 882 24.79 4.41 -5.34
C HIS A 882 24.69 3.03 -5.97
N ASP A 883 23.51 2.41 -5.94
CA ASP A 883 23.24 1.22 -6.71
C ASP A 883 23.11 1.51 -8.22
N LEU A 884 23.10 0.47 -9.05
CA LEU A 884 22.82 0.60 -10.49
C LEU A 884 21.59 -0.25 -10.83
N SER A 885 20.47 0.40 -11.05
CA SER A 885 19.16 -0.16 -11.42
C SER A 885 18.78 0.30 -12.83
N ASP A 886 17.65 1.00 -12.96
CA ASP A 886 17.04 1.47 -14.21
C ASP A 886 18.00 2.39 -14.98
N GLY A 887 18.27 2.05 -16.25
CA GLY A 887 19.15 2.83 -17.12
C GLY A 887 20.66 2.68 -16.84
N GLY A 888 21.06 1.88 -15.85
CA GLY A 888 22.43 1.40 -15.68
C GLY A 888 23.46 2.44 -15.21
N LEU A 889 24.70 2.29 -15.66
CA LEU A 889 25.86 3.07 -15.17
C LEU A 889 25.73 4.56 -15.51
N ALA A 890 25.22 4.89 -16.70
CA ALA A 890 25.13 6.28 -17.15
C ALA A 890 24.16 7.10 -16.29
N VAL A 891 23.00 6.52 -15.96
CA VAL A 891 21.99 7.14 -15.08
C VAL A 891 22.51 7.29 -13.66
N ALA A 892 23.02 6.21 -13.05
CA ALA A 892 23.57 6.26 -11.69
C ALA A 892 24.72 7.27 -11.55
N ALA A 893 25.57 7.40 -12.57
CA ALA A 893 26.63 8.41 -12.60
C ALA A 893 26.07 9.83 -12.71
N ALA A 894 25.03 10.06 -13.54
CA ALA A 894 24.37 11.35 -13.66
C ALA A 894 23.72 11.77 -12.33
N GLU A 895 22.93 10.89 -11.73
CA GLU A 895 22.26 11.11 -10.44
C GLU A 895 23.26 11.44 -9.33
N SER A 896 24.31 10.61 -9.21
CA SER A 896 25.41 10.83 -8.27
C SER A 896 26.05 12.21 -8.42
N ALA A 897 26.31 12.62 -9.67
CA ALA A 897 27.01 13.86 -10.00
C ALA A 897 26.15 15.10 -9.72
N PHE A 898 24.93 15.16 -10.27
CA PHE A 898 24.09 16.36 -10.12
C PHE A 898 23.56 16.55 -8.70
N ALA A 899 23.39 15.49 -7.92
CA ALA A 899 23.00 15.58 -6.51
C ALA A 899 24.16 16.09 -5.64
N GLY A 900 25.39 15.63 -5.93
CA GLY A 900 26.59 16.05 -5.24
C GLY A 900 27.10 17.44 -5.66
N GLY A 901 26.67 17.93 -6.82
CA GLY A 901 27.10 19.21 -7.37
C GLY A 901 28.51 19.20 -7.96
N PHE A 902 29.08 18.02 -8.20
CA PHE A 902 30.41 17.84 -8.79
C PHE A 902 30.33 16.94 -10.01
N GLY A 903 31.19 17.17 -11.00
CA GLY A 903 31.24 16.33 -12.20
C GLY A 903 31.90 14.98 -11.96
N LEU A 904 31.86 14.14 -12.99
CA LEU A 904 32.50 12.83 -13.00
C LEU A 904 33.22 12.65 -14.33
N GLN A 905 34.43 12.09 -14.30
CA GLN A 905 35.12 11.62 -15.49
C GLN A 905 35.33 10.11 -15.41
N LEU A 906 34.68 9.35 -16.28
CA LEU A 906 34.69 7.88 -16.32
C LEU A 906 35.29 7.35 -17.62
N ASP A 907 35.79 6.12 -17.59
CA ASP A 907 36.40 5.40 -18.72
C ASP A 907 35.84 3.97 -18.82
N LEU A 908 35.06 3.71 -19.87
CA LEU A 908 34.40 2.42 -20.12
C LEU A 908 35.39 1.29 -20.42
N SER A 909 36.61 1.60 -20.86
CA SER A 909 37.65 0.58 -21.07
C SER A 909 38.04 -0.11 -19.76
N ARG A 910 37.86 0.58 -18.62
CA ARG A 910 38.17 0.12 -17.26
C ARG A 910 37.00 -0.62 -16.59
N VAL A 911 35.80 -0.53 -17.14
CA VAL A 911 34.63 -1.27 -16.64
C VAL A 911 34.81 -2.76 -16.86
N LEU A 912 34.65 -3.56 -15.79
CA LEU A 912 34.81 -5.00 -15.87
C LEU A 912 33.64 -5.64 -16.63
N TRP A 913 33.95 -6.58 -17.52
CA TRP A 913 32.99 -7.24 -18.39
C TRP A 913 32.70 -8.70 -17.97
N LYS A 914 31.43 -9.12 -18.07
CA LYS A 914 31.00 -10.53 -18.02
C LYS A 914 30.31 -10.89 -19.35
N GLY A 915 30.83 -11.88 -20.06
CA GLY A 915 30.29 -12.32 -21.35
C GLY A 915 31.37 -12.42 -22.44
N ASP A 916 30.92 -12.62 -23.67
CA ASP A 916 31.80 -12.64 -24.85
C ASP A 916 32.40 -11.25 -25.09
N ALA A 917 33.69 -11.17 -25.40
CA ALA A 917 34.33 -9.91 -25.77
C ALA A 917 33.72 -9.31 -27.04
N ALA A 918 33.15 -10.13 -27.93
CA ALA A 918 32.49 -9.68 -29.15
C ALA A 918 31.19 -8.90 -28.89
N THR A 919 30.53 -9.11 -27.75
CA THR A 919 29.31 -8.38 -27.38
C THR A 919 29.60 -7.15 -26.50
N ARG A 920 30.86 -6.95 -26.08
CA ARG A 920 31.27 -5.79 -25.30
C ARG A 920 31.27 -4.54 -26.18
N ASN A 921 30.36 -3.61 -25.90
CA ASN A 921 30.21 -2.35 -26.61
C ASN A 921 29.82 -1.21 -25.65
N ASP A 922 29.90 0.04 -26.12
CA ASP A 922 29.64 1.22 -25.28
C ASP A 922 28.19 1.25 -24.77
N VAL A 923 27.19 0.88 -25.58
CA VAL A 923 25.77 0.84 -25.19
C VAL A 923 25.57 -0.10 -24.01
N ALA A 924 26.05 -1.34 -24.10
CA ALA A 924 25.93 -2.31 -23.02
C ALA A 924 26.67 -1.86 -21.76
N LEU A 925 27.84 -1.23 -21.88
CA LEU A 925 28.59 -0.75 -20.71
C LEU A 925 27.91 0.44 -20.02
N LEU A 926 27.22 1.30 -20.77
CA LEU A 926 26.50 2.45 -20.26
C LEU A 926 25.15 2.08 -19.65
N PHE A 927 24.35 1.28 -20.37
CA PHE A 927 22.91 1.17 -20.13
C PHE A 927 22.42 -0.22 -19.73
N SER A 928 23.29 -1.23 -19.71
CA SER A 928 22.90 -2.54 -19.16
C SER A 928 22.55 -2.41 -17.68
N GLU A 929 21.45 -3.05 -17.29
CA GLU A 929 20.92 -3.09 -15.93
C GLU A 929 21.46 -4.30 -15.16
N SER A 930 22.65 -4.80 -15.54
CA SER A 930 23.34 -5.90 -14.87
C SER A 930 23.26 -5.80 -13.34
N ALA A 931 22.78 -6.87 -12.73
CA ALA A 931 22.51 -6.93 -11.30
C ALA A 931 23.75 -6.77 -10.41
N SER A 932 23.49 -6.50 -9.14
CA SER A 932 24.47 -6.50 -8.06
C SER A 932 25.64 -5.54 -8.26
N ARG A 933 25.42 -4.31 -8.72
CA ARG A 933 26.48 -3.32 -8.94
C ARG A 933 26.29 -2.07 -8.09
N HIS A 934 27.41 -1.48 -7.65
CA HIS A 934 27.43 -0.20 -6.94
C HIS A 934 28.49 0.73 -7.53
N LEU A 935 28.14 2.01 -7.69
CA LEU A 935 29.06 3.09 -7.98
C LEU A 935 29.51 3.71 -6.65
N VAL A 936 30.79 3.59 -6.33
CA VAL A 936 31.35 3.97 -5.02
C VAL A 936 32.43 5.03 -5.19
N THR A 937 32.38 6.09 -4.40
CA THR A 937 33.48 7.06 -4.33
C THR A 937 34.31 6.86 -3.07
N VAL A 938 35.63 6.99 -3.23
CA VAL A 938 36.62 6.76 -2.17
C VAL A 938 37.65 7.87 -2.21
N HIS A 939 37.91 8.50 -1.07
CA HIS A 939 38.96 9.51 -0.96
C HIS A 939 40.34 8.88 -1.27
N PRO A 940 41.26 9.55 -1.99
CA PRO A 940 42.54 8.96 -2.38
C PRO A 940 43.36 8.38 -1.21
N GLU A 941 43.31 9.00 -0.03
CA GLU A 941 43.98 8.52 1.19
C GLU A 941 43.39 7.21 1.74
N GLN A 942 42.13 6.91 1.41
CA GLN A 942 41.42 5.70 1.84
C GLN A 942 41.52 4.56 0.81
N ARG A 943 42.16 4.80 -0.34
CA ARG A 943 42.26 3.86 -1.46
C ARG A 943 42.81 2.51 -1.03
N ASP A 944 43.98 2.48 -0.42
CA ASP A 944 44.67 1.22 -0.08
C ASP A 944 43.85 0.38 0.90
N GLN A 945 43.18 1.04 1.86
CA GLN A 945 42.29 0.37 2.81
C GLN A 945 41.06 -0.20 2.12
N PHE A 946 40.42 0.57 1.24
CA PHE A 946 39.27 0.13 0.47
C PHE A 946 39.63 -1.06 -0.44
N GLU A 947 40.69 -0.95 -1.23
CA GLU A 947 41.14 -2.02 -2.15
C GLU A 947 41.53 -3.30 -1.38
N ALA A 948 42.13 -3.16 -0.19
CA ALA A 948 42.44 -4.30 0.67
C ALA A 948 41.18 -5.01 1.19
N ILE A 949 40.16 -4.26 1.64
CA ILE A 949 38.89 -4.82 2.13
C ILE A 949 38.10 -5.48 0.99
N MET A 950 38.10 -4.85 -0.19
CA MET A 950 37.43 -5.36 -1.39
C MET A 950 38.19 -6.50 -2.07
N GLY A 951 39.44 -6.74 -1.67
CA GLY A 951 40.29 -7.81 -2.20
C GLY A 951 39.58 -9.16 -2.33
N GLY A 952 39.72 -9.79 -3.50
CA GLY A 952 39.02 -11.03 -3.85
C GLY A 952 37.63 -10.86 -4.47
N ASN A 953 37.08 -9.64 -4.48
CA ASN A 953 35.85 -9.30 -5.21
C ASN A 953 36.16 -8.68 -6.58
N CYS A 954 35.14 -8.59 -7.44
CA CYS A 954 35.24 -7.88 -8.71
C CYS A 954 34.93 -6.39 -8.49
N PHE A 955 35.92 -5.54 -8.71
CA PHE A 955 35.78 -4.09 -8.69
C PHE A 955 36.87 -3.44 -9.53
N ALA A 956 36.62 -2.24 -10.03
CA ALA A 956 37.60 -1.47 -10.78
C ALA A 956 37.46 0.01 -10.46
N SER A 957 38.58 0.72 -10.32
CA SER A 957 38.57 2.19 -10.44
C SER A 957 38.28 2.49 -11.90
N ILE A 958 37.22 3.25 -12.16
CA ILE A 958 36.77 3.60 -13.51
C ILE A 958 36.85 5.10 -13.79
N GLY A 959 37.11 5.92 -12.77
CA GLY A 959 37.09 7.36 -12.94
C GLY A 959 37.46 8.15 -11.69
N VAL A 960 37.11 9.43 -11.72
CA VAL A 960 37.37 10.41 -10.66
C VAL A 960 36.24 11.45 -10.60
N VAL A 961 35.96 11.97 -9.41
CA VAL A 961 35.08 13.13 -9.22
C VAL A 961 35.83 14.41 -9.61
N THR A 962 35.18 15.30 -10.38
CA THR A 962 35.80 16.52 -10.92
C THR A 962 35.13 17.78 -10.39
N GLU A 963 35.89 18.88 -10.31
CA GLU A 963 35.33 20.20 -9.94
C GLU A 963 34.47 20.78 -11.07
N GLU A 964 34.81 20.50 -12.33
CA GLU A 964 34.02 20.91 -13.49
C GLU A 964 32.62 20.26 -13.42
N PRO A 965 31.51 21.01 -13.53
CA PRO A 965 30.14 20.49 -13.40
C PRO A 965 29.68 19.82 -14.70
N THR A 966 30.41 18.82 -15.14
CA THR A 966 30.13 18.04 -16.36
C THR A 966 30.33 16.55 -16.07
N LEU A 967 29.43 15.70 -16.56
CA LEU A 967 29.66 14.26 -16.66
C LEU A 967 30.35 13.97 -17.99
N ILE A 968 31.55 13.39 -17.94
CA ILE A 968 32.34 12.98 -19.10
C ILE A 968 32.56 11.46 -19.03
N ILE A 969 32.16 10.74 -20.05
CA ILE A 969 32.41 9.29 -20.16
C ILE A 969 33.14 9.01 -21.48
N ASN A 970 34.32 8.42 -21.37
CA ASN A 970 35.10 7.95 -22.52
C ASN A 970 34.69 6.51 -22.89
N GLY A 971 34.42 6.28 -24.17
CA GLY A 971 34.08 4.97 -24.73
C GLY A 971 35.29 4.06 -24.88
N LEU A 972 35.05 2.86 -25.42
CA LEU A 972 36.09 1.84 -25.62
C LEU A 972 37.21 2.27 -26.59
N SER A 973 36.92 3.17 -27.53
CA SER A 973 37.93 3.75 -28.44
C SER A 973 38.77 4.85 -27.79
N GLY A 974 38.39 5.32 -26.59
CA GLY A 974 38.97 6.50 -25.93
C GLY A 974 38.30 7.82 -26.34
N ASP A 975 37.38 7.80 -27.30
CA ASP A 975 36.58 8.97 -27.66
C ASP A 975 35.56 9.29 -26.56
N VAL A 976 35.20 10.57 -26.43
CA VAL A 976 34.15 10.99 -25.50
C VAL A 976 32.80 10.62 -26.08
N VAL A 977 32.08 9.71 -25.41
CA VAL A 977 30.76 9.23 -25.85
C VAL A 977 29.60 9.86 -25.07
N ILE A 978 29.88 10.41 -23.88
CA ILE A 978 28.96 11.28 -23.14
C ILE A 978 29.73 12.49 -22.61
N LYS A 979 29.16 13.69 -22.83
CA LYS A 979 29.59 14.96 -22.25
C LYS A 979 28.39 15.87 -22.02
N SER A 980 27.82 15.87 -20.82
CA SER A 980 26.65 16.71 -20.50
C SER A 980 26.84 17.47 -19.19
N GLY A 981 26.31 18.69 -19.13
CA GLY A 981 26.38 19.54 -17.94
C GLY A 981 25.42 19.07 -16.85
N LEU A 982 25.78 19.23 -15.57
CA LEU A 982 24.92 18.78 -14.47
C LEU A 982 23.53 19.43 -14.49
N ALA A 983 23.45 20.72 -14.83
CA ALA A 983 22.19 21.45 -14.90
C ALA A 983 21.26 20.94 -16.01
N GLU A 984 21.82 20.54 -17.16
CA GLU A 984 21.06 19.99 -18.28
C GLU A 984 20.49 18.61 -17.93
N MET A 985 21.32 17.72 -17.39
CA MET A 985 20.89 16.40 -16.94
C MET A 985 19.82 16.49 -15.84
N LYS A 986 20.03 17.38 -14.87
CA LYS A 986 19.09 17.58 -13.77
C LYS A 986 17.76 18.16 -14.23
N GLU A 987 17.79 19.10 -15.18
CA GLU A 987 16.56 19.62 -15.78
C GLU A 987 15.80 18.51 -16.52
N ALA A 988 16.49 17.72 -17.36
CA ALA A 988 15.87 16.59 -18.05
C ALA A 988 15.26 15.57 -17.08
N TRP A 989 15.93 15.32 -15.94
CA TRP A 989 15.44 14.45 -14.89
C TRP A 989 14.24 15.03 -14.13
N GLN A 990 14.18 16.35 -13.90
CA GLN A 990 13.10 16.98 -13.12
C GLN A 990 11.89 17.42 -13.95
N GLU A 991 12.01 17.58 -15.27
CA GLU A 991 10.98 18.21 -16.10
C GLU A 991 9.68 17.38 -16.17
N THR A 992 9.80 16.06 -16.41
CA THR A 992 8.68 15.19 -16.81
C THR A 992 7.48 15.23 -15.88
N LEU A 993 7.68 15.12 -14.57
CA LEU A 993 6.59 15.06 -13.58
C LEU A 993 6.38 16.38 -12.82
N ARG A 994 7.08 17.46 -13.19
CA ARG A 994 7.09 18.74 -12.44
C ARG A 994 5.73 19.40 -12.34
N GLU A 995 4.93 19.32 -13.40
CA GLU A 995 3.63 20.00 -13.51
C GLU A 995 2.44 19.16 -13.02
N LEU A 996 2.68 17.88 -12.71
CA LEU A 996 1.72 16.99 -12.05
C LEU A 996 1.83 17.20 -10.53
#